data_AF-B6QN40-F1
#
_entry.id   AF-B6QN40-F1
#
_cell.length_a   1.000
_cell.length_b   1.000
_cell.length_c   1.000
_cell.angle_alpha   90.00
_cell.angle_beta   90.00
_cell.angle_gamma   90.00
#
_symmetry.space_group_name_H-M   'P 1'
#
loop_
_entity.id
_entity.type
_entity.pdbx_description
1 polymer ?
#
loop_
_entity_poly.entity_id
_entity_poly.type
_entity_poly.pdbx_seq_one_letter_code
_entity_poly.pdbx_strand_id
1 'polypeptide(L)'
;MSGIRRALSRIRGKHEGAAGDEESSSNGGSASHSHSPRRSLVGFLRDREDISSSDDLSDDSSGPMSKNQQKRLARQQARQAKSRLSAELRNDSEQRHIEKEEEIAREETTEMKERYGDLPLVQSQERTGEPRLKFTDISTDLIGKEVTFTARLHIIRNISAKLVFLVFRQQLTTFQGVLHAEEGKKSLGMVHWAERLRTGTIVRVRGIMQSPAVPVLGSTYHDIELSIEQLHVVVRREASVPFSVYEAEIRTEEEDHVEGRYSHIPDRTRLSNRILDLRTGTAQAIFRLQSAVGNLWRAALDERGFIEIHTPKLQGSATESGASVFQLNYFGRPAFLAQSPQLAKQMAIASDFDRVYEIGAVFRAENSNTHRHLTEYTGLDIEMAIEEHYHEMLETIDAVLRNIITGIYSKYRREVEAVKHQFPSEDVVLAEKTPVIPFQEAVALLNDSGWRGEDGELIPADEDLHTRDEIRLGELVKEKYGTDYYIIDKFPVSARPFYTMPDPYDSRYTNSFDMFVRGQEIVSGGQRIHDPTMLEENMKKVGIDPSAMEDYLEGFRWGAPPHAGAGVGLERFVMLLLKLGNIRLASLFHRDPKSFPAKPPVLQLRHSESSTIDPTWQKEDRGRRISDEKEYQPLVELIANYGDATSTSWTDERYQIWRDPFTGAAVSYVPSYSYAIIPGDPLCDPSQYNRVISSFLHWLKRETKLKPIWILVSPAVEELLGEKLGWRSLSCIAEERVDPSRNLMASDTEVARKIRHAENEGVKLVDVPHGELPPDEIRTKIDKRIQDWLANRKGTQIHLSEIAPWRDYEHRWYFYATDKEGNIAAFVALAMLAPRHGMQVKYSLDFPDAPNGTIEHIVTHAIQTASKSGVKSLTFGAGATAQLTPGHHMKGAKVRMLQHTYEAVAKQFHLTRKSEFRMKLGAHEEPLYIAYPPQGLGSRGIRAIMNFFED
;
A
#
# COMPACT_ATOMS: atom_id res chain seq x y z
N MET A 1 0.20 37.71 5.04
CA MET A 1 -0.80 38.79 5.24
C MET A 1 -0.28 40.13 4.69
N SER A 2 -0.40 40.37 3.37
CA SER A 2 -0.37 41.72 2.76
C SER A 2 -0.75 41.72 1.26
N GLY A 3 -1.70 40.86 0.85
CA GLY A 3 -2.24 40.82 -0.52
C GLY A 3 -3.77 40.83 -0.60
N ILE A 4 -4.45 41.06 0.52
CA ILE A 4 -5.91 41.08 0.64
C ILE A 4 -6.29 42.40 1.32
N ARG A 5 -6.41 43.48 0.53
CA ARG A 5 -7.09 44.75 0.91
C ARG A 5 -7.15 45.71 -0.29
N ARG A 6 -7.77 45.27 -1.39
CA ARG A 6 -8.18 46.17 -2.49
C ARG A 6 -9.45 45.65 -3.19
N ALA A 7 -10.52 45.45 -2.40
CA ALA A 7 -11.88 45.30 -2.93
C ALA A 7 -12.98 45.58 -1.88
N LEU A 8 -12.67 46.22 -0.75
CA LEU A 8 -13.65 46.52 0.29
C LEU A 8 -13.34 47.85 0.97
N SER A 9 -13.81 48.94 0.35
CA SER A 9 -14.22 50.15 1.09
C SER A 9 -15.04 51.04 0.17
N ARG A 10 -16.38 50.97 0.30
CA ARG A 10 -17.33 52.10 0.26
C ARG A 10 -18.75 51.56 0.12
N ILE A 11 -19.35 51.23 1.26
CA ILE A 11 -20.80 51.20 1.44
C ILE A 11 -21.17 52.39 2.34
N ARG A 12 -22.02 53.27 1.78
CA ARG A 12 -22.93 54.28 2.39
C ARG A 12 -22.32 55.52 3.09
N GLY A 13 -22.82 56.75 2.88
CA GLY A 13 -23.96 57.20 2.06
C GLY A 13 -24.27 58.71 2.17
N LYS A 14 -25.43 59.08 1.59
CA LYS A 14 -26.18 60.36 1.55
C LYS A 14 -25.91 61.36 0.40
N HIS A 15 -26.90 61.49 -0.49
CA HIS A 15 -27.67 62.73 -0.65
C HIS A 15 -29.12 62.41 -1.10
N GLU A 16 -30.06 63.19 -0.57
CA GLU A 16 -31.51 63.15 -0.77
C GLU A 16 -31.97 63.83 -2.07
N GLY A 17 -33.18 63.51 -2.54
CA GLY A 17 -34.04 64.46 -3.25
C GLY A 17 -34.90 63.98 -4.45
N ALA A 18 -36.14 63.59 -4.15
CA ALA A 18 -37.40 63.87 -4.87
C ALA A 18 -37.88 63.08 -6.12
N ALA A 19 -39.00 62.35 -5.89
CA ALA A 19 -40.33 62.36 -6.56
C ALA A 19 -40.63 61.64 -7.91
N GLY A 20 -41.80 60.96 -7.93
CA GLY A 20 -42.56 60.45 -9.09
C GLY A 20 -42.87 58.94 -9.01
N ASP A 21 -43.99 58.51 -8.41
CA ASP A 21 -45.30 58.12 -9.01
C ASP A 21 -45.26 56.75 -9.74
N GLU A 22 -45.87 55.69 -9.19
CA GLU A 22 -47.28 55.24 -9.26
C GLU A 22 -47.69 54.53 -10.58
N GLU A 23 -48.42 53.41 -10.41
CA GLU A 23 -49.29 52.71 -11.37
C GLU A 23 -48.63 52.02 -12.60
N SER A 24 -49.22 51.05 -13.30
CA SER A 24 -50.23 50.01 -13.07
C SER A 24 -50.28 49.18 -14.38
N SER A 25 -50.71 47.92 -14.28
CA SER A 25 -51.50 47.18 -15.30
C SER A 25 -50.85 46.61 -16.60
N SER A 26 -50.96 45.28 -16.68
CA SER A 26 -51.52 44.44 -17.77
C SER A 26 -51.13 44.61 -19.25
N ASN A 27 -50.58 43.54 -19.82
CA ASN A 27 -51.12 42.71 -20.92
C ASN A 27 -49.96 41.86 -21.46
N GLY A 28 -50.04 40.55 -21.70
CA GLY A 28 -51.14 39.75 -22.25
C GLY A 28 -50.62 39.15 -23.56
N GLY A 29 -50.46 37.83 -23.65
CA GLY A 29 -50.03 37.18 -24.89
C GLY A 29 -49.54 35.74 -24.74
N SER A 30 -50.48 34.80 -24.68
CA SER A 30 -50.27 33.35 -24.71
C SER A 30 -49.84 32.84 -26.10
N ALA A 31 -48.85 31.94 -26.13
CA ALA A 31 -48.79 30.88 -27.15
C ALA A 31 -48.04 29.67 -26.58
N SER A 32 -48.76 28.57 -26.43
CA SER A 32 -48.32 27.27 -25.93
C SER A 32 -47.64 26.46 -27.03
N HIS A 33 -46.39 26.00 -26.80
CA HIS A 33 -45.87 24.79 -27.43
C HIS A 33 -45.12 23.93 -26.41
N SER A 34 -45.59 22.69 -26.31
CA SER A 34 -45.11 21.60 -25.46
C SER A 34 -43.73 21.10 -25.88
N HIS A 35 -42.76 21.08 -24.96
CA HIS A 35 -41.51 20.34 -25.14
C HIS A 35 -41.22 19.41 -23.95
N SER A 36 -41.00 18.15 -24.31
CA SER A 36 -40.56 17.03 -23.47
C SER A 36 -39.08 17.20 -23.07
N PRO A 37 -38.65 16.84 -21.85
CA PRO A 37 -37.25 16.92 -21.48
C PRO A 37 -36.54 15.58 -21.75
N ARG A 38 -35.61 15.58 -22.73
CA ARG A 38 -34.55 14.58 -22.85
C ARG A 38 -33.21 15.28 -23.07
N ARG A 39 -32.30 15.19 -22.11
CA ARG A 39 -30.88 15.60 -22.24
C ARG A 39 -30.00 14.39 -21.91
N SER A 40 -28.96 14.16 -22.73
CA SER A 40 -27.97 13.10 -22.52
C SER A 40 -26.95 13.49 -21.44
N LEU A 41 -26.27 12.48 -20.86
CA LEU A 41 -25.20 12.60 -19.86
C LEU A 41 -24.10 13.59 -20.28
N VAL A 42 -23.73 13.55 -21.57
CA VAL A 42 -22.73 14.43 -22.19
C VAL A 42 -23.21 15.89 -22.23
N GLY A 43 -24.51 16.12 -22.45
CA GLY A 43 -25.11 17.46 -22.44
C GLY A 43 -25.20 18.09 -21.05
N PHE A 44 -25.35 17.29 -20.00
CA PHE A 44 -25.39 17.79 -18.62
C PHE A 44 -24.01 18.27 -18.12
N LEU A 45 -22.94 17.60 -18.56
CA LEU A 45 -21.56 18.01 -18.24
C LEU A 45 -21.13 19.28 -18.99
N ARG A 46 -21.67 19.53 -20.18
CA ARG A 46 -21.45 20.77 -20.94
C ARG A 46 -22.00 22.02 -20.27
N ASP A 47 -23.23 21.94 -19.75
CA ASP A 47 -23.92 23.11 -19.18
C ASP A 47 -23.32 23.63 -17.85
N ARG A 48 -22.35 22.92 -17.26
CA ARG A 48 -21.58 23.38 -16.09
C ARG A 48 -20.15 23.82 -16.40
N GLU A 49 -19.72 23.75 -17.67
CA GLU A 49 -18.36 24.09 -18.12
C GLU A 49 -18.29 25.39 -18.94
N ASP A 50 -19.13 26.40 -18.66
CA ASP A 50 -18.94 27.74 -19.22
C ASP A 50 -17.83 28.52 -18.50
N ILE A 51 -16.60 28.01 -18.62
CA ILE A 51 -15.39 28.82 -18.77
C ILE A 51 -14.59 28.23 -19.94
N SER A 52 -14.90 28.73 -21.14
CA SER A 52 -14.05 28.82 -22.32
C SER A 52 -13.26 27.55 -22.74
N SER A 53 -13.82 26.79 -23.69
CA SER A 53 -13.06 26.33 -24.86
C SER A 53 -14.03 25.88 -25.95
N SER A 54 -14.21 26.74 -26.96
CA SER A 54 -14.99 26.46 -28.16
C SER A 54 -14.30 25.38 -29.01
N ASP A 55 -14.96 24.24 -29.20
CA ASP A 55 -14.85 23.42 -30.41
C ASP A 55 -16.04 22.45 -30.42
N ASP A 56 -17.10 22.88 -31.09
CA ASP A 56 -18.24 22.03 -31.44
C ASP A 56 -18.60 22.20 -32.91
N LEU A 57 -18.71 21.09 -33.61
CA LEU A 57 -19.35 21.01 -34.92
C LEU A 57 -20.37 19.88 -34.87
N SER A 58 -21.63 20.26 -35.06
CA SER A 58 -22.71 19.41 -35.56
C SER A 58 -22.56 19.26 -37.09
N ASP A 59 -22.81 18.06 -37.59
CA ASP A 59 -22.83 17.72 -39.01
C ASP A 59 -24.30 17.61 -39.44
N ASP A 60 -24.71 18.42 -40.42
CA ASP A 60 -25.91 18.15 -41.20
C ASP A 60 -25.58 18.49 -42.66
N SER A 61 -25.68 17.48 -43.51
CA SER A 61 -25.08 17.45 -44.85
C SER A 61 -26.05 17.90 -45.93
N SER A 62 -25.69 18.93 -46.72
CA SER A 62 -25.89 18.97 -48.18
C SER A 62 -25.42 20.31 -48.76
N GLY A 63 -24.21 20.33 -49.33
CA GLY A 63 -23.66 21.47 -50.07
C GLY A 63 -22.19 21.23 -50.47
N PRO A 64 -21.66 21.88 -51.53
CA PRO A 64 -20.29 21.66 -51.97
C PRO A 64 -19.30 22.08 -50.88
N MET A 65 -18.34 21.20 -50.56
CA MET A 65 -17.43 21.34 -49.42
C MET A 65 -16.77 22.73 -49.35
N SER A 66 -16.82 23.34 -48.17
CA SER A 66 -16.19 24.65 -47.93
C SER A 66 -14.65 24.52 -47.85
N LYS A 67 -13.93 25.61 -48.21
CA LYS A 67 -12.46 25.70 -48.14
C LYS A 67 -11.87 25.27 -46.79
N ASN A 68 -12.62 25.40 -45.68
CA ASN A 68 -12.18 24.98 -44.36
C ASN A 68 -12.26 23.45 -44.16
N GLN A 69 -13.24 22.77 -44.76
CA GLN A 69 -13.33 21.31 -44.77
C GLN A 69 -12.18 20.69 -45.57
N GLN A 70 -11.84 21.27 -46.72
CA GLN A 70 -10.69 20.85 -47.53
C GLN A 70 -9.35 21.02 -46.77
N LYS A 71 -9.19 22.14 -46.03
CA LYS A 71 -7.99 22.37 -45.20
C LYS A 71 -7.89 21.37 -44.02
N ARG A 72 -9.02 20.91 -43.49
CA ARG A 72 -9.09 19.92 -42.40
C ARG A 72 -8.75 18.51 -42.88
N LEU A 73 -9.29 18.11 -44.03
CA LEU A 73 -8.93 16.85 -44.72
C LEU A 73 -7.44 16.84 -45.11
N ALA A 74 -6.91 17.94 -45.64
CA ALA A 74 -5.49 18.07 -45.94
C ALA A 74 -4.61 17.96 -44.68
N ARG A 75 -5.03 18.53 -43.54
CA ARG A 75 -4.35 18.36 -42.25
C ARG A 75 -4.40 16.93 -41.74
N GLN A 76 -5.52 16.22 -41.92
CA GLN A 76 -5.69 14.83 -41.49
C GLN A 76 -4.84 13.87 -42.34
N GLN A 77 -4.81 14.08 -43.66
CA GLN A 77 -3.94 13.36 -44.59
C GLN A 77 -2.46 13.65 -44.34
N ALA A 78 -2.08 14.91 -44.06
CA ALA A 78 -0.72 15.25 -43.67
C ALA A 78 -0.30 14.61 -42.34
N ARG A 79 -1.24 14.38 -41.43
CA ARG A 79 -1.00 13.73 -40.13
C ARG A 79 -0.88 12.21 -40.26
N GLN A 80 -1.69 11.58 -41.12
CA GLN A 80 -1.55 10.16 -41.48
C GLN A 80 -0.26 9.90 -42.27
N ALA A 81 0.11 10.79 -43.18
CA ALA A 81 1.41 10.75 -43.87
C ALA A 81 2.57 10.88 -42.88
N LYS A 82 2.51 11.83 -41.92
CA LYS A 82 3.50 11.94 -40.83
C LYS A 82 3.57 10.69 -39.94
N SER A 83 2.42 10.03 -39.70
CA SER A 83 2.35 8.81 -38.91
C SER A 83 2.98 7.60 -39.64
N ARG A 84 2.75 7.46 -40.94
CA ARG A 84 3.40 6.43 -41.77
C ARG A 84 4.89 6.69 -41.90
N LEU A 85 5.29 7.93 -42.18
CA LEU A 85 6.70 8.33 -42.20
C LEU A 85 7.38 8.06 -40.85
N SER A 86 6.69 8.28 -39.73
CA SER A 86 7.19 7.97 -38.38
C SER A 86 7.27 6.48 -38.08
N ALA A 87 6.47 5.63 -38.73
CA ALA A 87 6.54 4.17 -38.58
C ALA A 87 7.66 3.58 -39.46
N GLU A 88 7.81 4.08 -40.69
CA GLU A 88 8.93 3.74 -41.58
C GLU A 88 10.28 4.20 -40.99
N LEU A 89 10.34 5.42 -40.42
CA LEU A 89 11.51 5.91 -39.69
C LEU A 89 11.84 5.07 -38.44
N ARG A 90 10.86 4.37 -37.85
CA ARG A 90 11.08 3.49 -36.68
C ARG A 90 11.71 2.16 -37.09
N ASN A 91 11.15 1.49 -38.10
CA ASN A 91 11.75 0.25 -38.64
C ASN A 91 13.17 0.50 -39.15
N ASP A 92 13.38 1.61 -39.87
CA ASP A 92 14.69 2.00 -40.38
C ASP A 92 15.66 2.41 -39.23
N SER A 93 15.14 2.94 -38.12
CA SER A 93 15.96 3.22 -36.94
C SER A 93 16.35 1.98 -36.15
N GLU A 94 15.49 0.96 -36.07
CA GLU A 94 15.79 -0.33 -35.42
C GLU A 94 16.80 -1.13 -36.24
N GLN A 95 16.64 -1.14 -37.56
CA GLN A 95 17.56 -1.80 -38.48
C GLN A 95 18.97 -1.18 -38.42
N ARG A 96 19.06 0.16 -38.43
CA ARG A 96 20.33 0.88 -38.20
C ARG A 96 20.91 0.66 -36.81
N HIS A 97 20.08 0.37 -35.80
CA HIS A 97 20.55 0.08 -34.44
C HIS A 97 21.19 -1.30 -34.37
N ILE A 98 20.60 -2.29 -35.05
CA ILE A 98 21.13 -3.65 -35.19
C ILE A 98 22.44 -3.62 -35.99
N GLU A 99 22.47 -2.93 -37.14
CA GLU A 99 23.68 -2.77 -37.95
C GLU A 99 24.81 -2.10 -37.17
N LYS A 100 24.51 -1.06 -36.38
CA LYS A 100 25.48 -0.43 -35.47
C LYS A 100 25.98 -1.36 -34.38
N GLU A 101 25.12 -2.19 -33.79
CA GLU A 101 25.53 -3.16 -32.78
C GLU A 101 26.44 -4.23 -33.39
N GLU A 102 26.15 -4.70 -34.59
CA GLU A 102 26.98 -5.64 -35.34
C GLU A 102 28.32 -5.04 -35.79
N GLU A 103 28.34 -3.75 -36.13
CA GLU A 103 29.57 -3.02 -36.49
C GLU A 103 30.45 -2.79 -35.26
N ILE A 104 29.86 -2.38 -34.13
CA ILE A 104 30.55 -2.27 -32.83
C ILE A 104 31.10 -3.62 -32.39
N ALA A 105 30.34 -4.72 -32.58
CA ALA A 105 30.80 -6.07 -32.25
C ALA A 105 31.95 -6.55 -33.16
N ARG A 106 32.03 -6.07 -34.41
CA ARG A 106 33.12 -6.38 -35.34
C ARG A 106 34.42 -5.65 -35.02
N GLU A 107 34.34 -4.45 -34.44
CA GLU A 107 35.50 -3.65 -34.01
C GLU A 107 36.05 -4.06 -32.63
N GLU A 108 35.33 -4.91 -31.88
CA GLU A 108 35.64 -5.27 -30.51
C GLU A 108 36.63 -6.46 -30.45
N THR A 109 37.83 -6.22 -29.91
CA THR A 109 38.82 -7.29 -29.68
C THR A 109 38.43 -8.16 -28.48
N THR A 110 39.00 -9.37 -28.40
CA THR A 110 38.79 -10.28 -27.26
C THR A 110 39.17 -9.61 -25.93
N GLU A 111 40.29 -8.88 -25.89
CA GLU A 111 40.74 -8.15 -24.71
C GLU A 111 39.79 -7.02 -24.29
N MET A 112 39.18 -6.31 -25.24
CA MET A 112 38.14 -5.33 -24.94
C MET A 112 36.91 -6.00 -24.33
N LYS A 113 36.54 -7.18 -24.83
CA LYS A 113 35.37 -7.93 -24.37
C LYS A 113 35.54 -8.43 -22.93
N GLU A 114 36.73 -8.87 -22.56
CA GLU A 114 37.03 -9.37 -21.20
C GLU A 114 36.90 -8.29 -20.11
N ARG A 115 36.91 -7.00 -20.47
CA ARG A 115 36.79 -5.88 -19.51
C ARG A 115 35.38 -5.70 -18.95
N TYR A 116 34.37 -6.33 -19.52
CA TYR A 116 33.00 -6.23 -19.05
C TYR A 116 32.18 -7.49 -19.28
N GLY A 117 30.98 -7.54 -18.71
CA GLY A 117 30.10 -8.71 -18.79
C GLY A 117 29.72 -9.26 -17.42
N ASP A 118 29.26 -10.50 -17.38
CA ASP A 118 28.86 -11.17 -16.15
C ASP A 118 30.02 -12.02 -15.60
N LEU A 119 30.29 -11.91 -14.30
CA LEU A 119 31.16 -12.86 -13.63
C LEU A 119 30.42 -14.19 -13.41
N PRO A 120 31.17 -15.31 -13.30
CA PRO A 120 30.60 -16.58 -12.87
C PRO A 120 29.88 -16.44 -11.52
N LEU A 121 28.86 -17.28 -11.31
CA LEU A 121 28.18 -17.38 -10.03
C LEU A 121 29.22 -17.69 -8.94
N VAL A 122 29.28 -16.82 -7.92
CA VAL A 122 30.17 -17.00 -6.78
C VAL A 122 29.70 -18.21 -5.96
N GLN A 123 30.39 -19.34 -6.11
CA GLN A 123 30.21 -20.56 -5.31
C GLN A 123 31.51 -20.97 -4.64
N SER A 124 32.35 -19.97 -4.29
CA SER A 124 33.62 -20.14 -3.59
C SER A 124 34.63 -21.04 -4.33
N GLN A 125 34.64 -21.00 -5.67
CA GLN A 125 35.54 -21.81 -6.49
C GLN A 125 37.00 -21.34 -6.42
N GLU A 126 37.22 -20.04 -6.25
CA GLU A 126 38.55 -19.42 -6.22
C GLU A 126 38.66 -18.32 -5.15
N ARG A 127 39.88 -18.12 -4.63
CA ARG A 127 40.22 -17.05 -3.69
C ARG A 127 41.45 -16.29 -4.17
N THR A 128 41.25 -15.26 -4.98
CA THR A 128 42.35 -14.50 -5.62
C THR A 128 43.18 -13.65 -4.66
N GLY A 129 42.67 -13.37 -3.45
CA GLY A 129 43.35 -12.51 -2.47
C GLY A 129 43.47 -11.03 -2.87
N GLU A 130 42.92 -10.64 -4.03
CA GLU A 130 42.97 -9.27 -4.53
C GLU A 130 42.32 -8.30 -3.52
N PRO A 131 43.03 -7.22 -3.09
CA PRO A 131 42.47 -6.25 -2.15
C PRO A 131 41.26 -5.54 -2.77
N ARG A 132 40.22 -5.35 -1.95
CA ARG A 132 38.99 -4.66 -2.35
C ARG A 132 38.86 -3.37 -1.54
N LEU A 133 38.92 -2.22 -2.20
CA LEU A 133 38.77 -0.92 -1.56
C LEU A 133 37.36 -0.77 -0.96
N LYS A 134 37.29 -0.30 0.29
CA LYS A 134 36.05 0.16 0.91
C LYS A 134 35.90 1.66 0.68
N PHE A 135 34.68 2.10 0.44
CA PHE A 135 34.42 3.51 0.15
C PHE A 135 34.66 4.42 1.34
N THR A 136 34.71 3.89 2.57
CA THR A 136 35.12 4.65 3.76
C THR A 136 36.59 5.02 3.76
N ASP A 137 37.41 4.34 2.96
CA ASP A 137 38.86 4.48 2.95
C ASP A 137 39.33 5.26 1.72
N ILE A 138 38.39 5.86 0.97
CA ILE A 138 38.69 6.73 -0.17
C ILE A 138 39.25 8.05 0.36
N SER A 139 40.40 8.44 -0.13
CA SER A 139 41.01 9.76 0.07
C SER A 139 41.68 10.24 -1.21
N THR A 140 41.97 11.54 -1.28
CA THR A 140 42.72 12.16 -2.39
C THR A 140 44.13 11.57 -2.58
N ASP A 141 44.70 10.93 -1.55
CA ASP A 141 46.02 10.24 -1.62
C ASP A 141 46.00 8.99 -2.50
N LEU A 142 44.82 8.57 -2.96
CA LEU A 142 44.66 7.46 -3.89
C LEU A 142 44.73 7.90 -5.35
N ILE A 143 44.74 9.21 -5.67
CA ILE A 143 44.81 9.69 -7.05
C ILE A 143 46.02 9.07 -7.78
N GLY A 144 45.78 8.59 -9.00
CA GLY A 144 46.75 7.88 -9.83
C GLY A 144 46.88 6.39 -9.53
N LYS A 145 46.32 5.88 -8.42
CA LYS A 145 46.38 4.44 -8.08
C LYS A 145 45.24 3.67 -8.75
N GLU A 146 45.57 2.46 -9.20
CA GLU A 146 44.55 1.49 -9.61
C GLU A 146 43.91 0.87 -8.36
N VAL A 147 42.58 0.81 -8.37
CA VAL A 147 41.79 0.25 -7.27
C VAL A 147 40.71 -0.67 -7.82
N THR A 148 40.37 -1.69 -7.03
CA THR A 148 39.25 -2.58 -7.34
C THR A 148 38.27 -2.61 -6.17
N PHE A 149 36.97 -2.56 -6.45
CA PHE A 149 35.93 -2.67 -5.43
C PHE A 149 34.71 -3.43 -5.94
N THR A 150 33.79 -3.73 -5.02
CA THR A 150 32.47 -4.28 -5.34
C THR A 150 31.39 -3.41 -4.69
N ALA A 151 30.45 -2.94 -5.49
CA ALA A 151 29.45 -1.98 -5.04
C ALA A 151 28.11 -2.18 -5.75
N ARG A 152 27.06 -1.56 -5.25
CA ARG A 152 25.78 -1.48 -5.98
C ARG A 152 25.84 -0.31 -6.95
N LEU A 153 25.38 -0.53 -8.17
CA LEU A 153 25.12 0.54 -9.12
C LEU A 153 23.93 1.37 -8.64
N HIS A 154 24.15 2.63 -8.30
CA HIS A 154 23.14 3.50 -7.70
C HIS A 154 22.43 4.34 -8.76
N ILE A 155 23.18 4.98 -9.66
CA ILE A 155 22.67 5.84 -10.75
C ILE A 155 23.49 5.59 -12.02
N ILE A 156 22.84 5.66 -13.18
CA ILE A 156 23.47 5.74 -14.50
C ILE A 156 23.08 7.08 -15.12
N ARG A 157 24.05 7.83 -15.64
CA ARG A 157 23.81 9.07 -16.39
C ARG A 157 24.50 8.97 -17.76
N ASN A 158 23.71 8.84 -18.81
CA ASN A 158 24.21 8.77 -20.18
C ASN A 158 24.51 10.18 -20.67
N ILE A 159 25.77 10.47 -21.00
CA ILE A 159 26.21 11.80 -21.43
C ILE A 159 26.33 11.85 -22.96
N SER A 160 26.92 10.82 -23.56
CA SER A 160 27.01 10.64 -25.01
C SER A 160 27.21 9.16 -25.35
N ALA A 161 27.13 8.79 -26.63
CA ALA A 161 27.41 7.42 -27.08
C ALA A 161 28.81 6.90 -26.67
N LYS A 162 29.75 7.79 -26.33
CA LYS A 162 31.12 7.45 -25.90
C LYS A 162 31.36 7.65 -24.40
N LEU A 163 30.38 8.13 -23.62
CA LEU A 163 30.59 8.53 -22.23
C LEU A 163 29.36 8.29 -21.36
N VAL A 164 29.55 7.52 -20.30
CA VAL A 164 28.54 7.28 -19.26
C VAL A 164 29.14 7.51 -17.87
N PHE A 165 28.39 8.20 -17.01
CA PHE A 165 28.72 8.30 -15.59
C PHE A 165 27.93 7.27 -14.79
N LEU A 166 28.63 6.56 -13.91
CA LEU A 166 28.07 5.52 -13.06
C LEU A 166 28.32 5.91 -11.61
N VAL A 167 27.26 6.11 -10.84
CA VAL A 167 27.39 6.33 -9.40
C VAL A 167 27.27 4.97 -8.72
N PHE A 168 28.29 4.61 -7.96
CA PHE A 168 28.33 3.40 -7.14
C PHE A 168 27.98 3.73 -5.70
N ARG A 169 27.48 2.74 -4.98
CA ARG A 169 27.17 2.90 -3.56
C ARG A 169 27.60 1.69 -2.75
N GLN A 170 28.25 1.97 -1.62
CA GLN A 170 28.45 1.04 -0.51
C GLN A 170 27.82 1.65 0.73
N GLN A 171 26.68 1.08 1.16
CA GLN A 171 25.95 1.53 2.35
C GLN A 171 25.60 3.04 2.28
N LEU A 172 26.17 3.86 3.17
CA LEU A 172 25.96 5.32 3.26
C LEU A 172 26.77 6.12 2.22
N THR A 173 27.79 5.52 1.62
CA THR A 173 28.76 6.26 0.79
C THR A 173 28.48 6.02 -0.69
N THR A 174 28.42 7.11 -1.46
CA THR A 174 28.32 7.10 -2.92
C THR A 174 29.62 7.61 -3.56
N PHE A 175 29.98 7.07 -4.71
CA PHE A 175 31.21 7.39 -5.40
C PHE A 175 31.00 7.34 -6.92
N GLN A 176 31.45 8.38 -7.64
CA GLN A 176 31.30 8.46 -9.09
C GLN A 176 32.44 7.73 -9.81
N GLY A 177 32.06 6.97 -10.84
CA GLY A 177 32.97 6.50 -11.86
C GLY A 177 32.57 7.01 -13.25
N VAL A 178 33.59 7.18 -14.09
CA VAL A 178 33.51 7.68 -15.44
C VAL A 178 33.97 6.58 -16.40
N LEU A 179 33.08 6.16 -17.28
CA LEU A 179 33.40 5.21 -18.34
C LEU A 179 33.32 5.93 -19.68
N HIS A 180 34.48 6.08 -20.33
CA HIS A 180 34.58 6.65 -21.67
C HIS A 180 35.18 5.63 -22.64
N ALA A 181 34.70 5.63 -23.88
CA ALA A 181 35.28 4.82 -24.94
C ALA A 181 36.70 5.30 -25.28
N GLU A 182 37.62 4.36 -25.42
CA GLU A 182 39.03 4.59 -25.72
C GLU A 182 39.46 3.54 -26.76
N GLU A 183 39.95 4.02 -27.91
CA GLU A 183 40.32 3.17 -29.03
C GLU A 183 41.38 2.13 -28.60
N GLY A 184 41.21 0.88 -29.04
CA GLY A 184 42.10 -0.21 -28.63
C GLY A 184 41.90 -0.74 -27.20
N LYS A 185 41.11 -0.07 -26.32
CA LYS A 185 41.03 -0.42 -24.90
C LYS A 185 39.62 -0.57 -24.33
N LYS A 186 38.77 0.46 -24.45
CA LYS A 186 37.38 0.48 -23.95
C LYS A 186 36.44 0.69 -25.12
N SER A 187 35.74 -0.36 -25.53
CA SER A 187 34.88 -0.32 -26.71
C SER A 187 33.63 0.55 -26.50
N LEU A 188 33.02 0.98 -27.62
CA LEU A 188 31.64 1.52 -27.62
C LEU A 188 30.64 0.48 -27.08
N GLY A 189 30.90 -0.81 -27.33
CA GLY A 189 30.09 -1.92 -26.82
C GLY A 189 30.03 -1.96 -25.30
N MET A 190 31.16 -1.72 -24.62
CA MET A 190 31.24 -1.64 -23.16
C MET A 190 30.38 -0.49 -22.60
N VAL A 191 30.45 0.70 -23.22
CA VAL A 191 29.64 1.87 -22.82
C VAL A 191 28.16 1.55 -22.98
N HIS A 192 27.73 1.13 -24.18
CA HIS A 192 26.32 0.81 -24.45
C HIS A 192 25.80 -0.35 -23.58
N TRP A 193 26.65 -1.33 -23.25
CA TRP A 193 26.30 -2.40 -22.32
C TRP A 193 26.08 -1.87 -20.91
N ALA A 194 26.96 -0.99 -20.42
CA ALA A 194 26.85 -0.38 -19.10
C ALA A 194 25.57 0.47 -18.97
N GLU A 195 25.19 1.21 -20.02
CA GLU A 195 23.96 2.02 -20.07
C GLU A 195 22.68 1.19 -19.89
N ARG A 196 22.70 -0.10 -20.27
CA ARG A 196 21.55 -1.02 -20.18
C ARG A 196 21.45 -1.71 -18.83
N LEU A 197 22.44 -1.55 -17.95
CA LEU A 197 22.40 -2.14 -16.62
C LEU A 197 21.26 -1.55 -15.80
N ARG A 198 20.63 -2.39 -14.99
CA ARG A 198 19.59 -1.94 -14.06
C ARG A 198 20.23 -1.43 -12.77
N THR A 199 19.78 -0.28 -12.27
CA THR A 199 20.20 0.23 -10.96
C THR A 199 19.89 -0.79 -9.85
N GLY A 200 20.74 -0.89 -8.85
CA GLY A 200 20.69 -1.91 -7.79
C GLY A 200 21.47 -3.19 -8.08
N THR A 201 21.91 -3.41 -9.33
CA THR A 201 22.86 -4.47 -9.73
C THR A 201 24.15 -4.34 -8.92
N ILE A 202 24.72 -5.47 -8.49
CA ILE A 202 26.02 -5.50 -7.82
C ILE A 202 27.08 -5.71 -8.88
N VAL A 203 28.05 -4.81 -8.91
CA VAL A 203 29.14 -4.81 -9.89
C VAL A 203 30.49 -4.84 -9.20
N ARG A 204 31.46 -5.45 -9.86
CA ARG A 204 32.89 -5.38 -9.56
C ARG A 204 33.52 -4.43 -10.54
N VAL A 205 34.25 -3.44 -10.02
CA VAL A 205 34.79 -2.34 -10.82
C VAL A 205 36.28 -2.26 -10.53
N ARG A 206 37.08 -2.17 -11.59
CA ARG A 206 38.49 -1.81 -11.53
C ARG A 206 38.68 -0.50 -12.28
N GLY A 207 39.51 0.39 -11.75
CA GLY A 207 39.79 1.66 -12.40
C GLY A 207 40.90 2.44 -11.72
N ILE A 208 41.24 3.59 -12.30
CA ILE A 208 42.28 4.49 -11.82
C ILE A 208 41.62 5.68 -11.14
N MET A 209 42.05 6.03 -9.94
CA MET A 209 41.54 7.20 -9.23
C MET A 209 42.05 8.48 -9.88
N GLN A 210 41.19 9.49 -10.05
CA GLN A 210 41.56 10.78 -10.64
C GLN A 210 40.79 11.94 -10.01
N SER A 211 41.31 13.15 -10.19
CA SER A 211 40.55 14.37 -9.87
C SER A 211 39.47 14.61 -10.94
N PRO A 212 38.23 14.94 -10.56
CA PRO A 212 37.18 15.26 -11.51
C PRO A 212 37.43 16.64 -12.13
N ALA A 213 37.01 16.83 -13.37
CA ALA A 213 37.11 18.14 -14.05
C ALA A 213 36.22 19.22 -13.38
N VAL A 214 35.10 18.79 -12.79
CA VAL A 214 34.16 19.63 -12.03
C VAL A 214 33.78 18.86 -10.76
N PRO A 215 33.68 19.53 -9.59
CA PRO A 215 33.33 18.85 -8.35
C PRO A 215 32.03 18.04 -8.44
N VAL A 216 32.06 16.80 -7.96
CA VAL A 216 30.95 15.85 -8.08
C VAL A 216 29.97 16.02 -6.92
N LEU A 217 29.14 17.06 -6.98
CA LEU A 217 28.19 17.40 -5.91
C LEU A 217 27.12 16.32 -5.63
N GLY A 218 26.89 15.42 -6.59
CA GLY A 218 25.89 14.35 -6.49
C GLY A 218 26.37 13.06 -5.79
N SER A 219 27.59 13.03 -5.26
CA SER A 219 28.15 11.89 -4.51
C SER A 219 28.77 12.33 -3.19
N THR A 220 29.10 11.38 -2.30
CA THR A 220 29.75 11.66 -1.01
C THR A 220 31.13 12.31 -1.18
N TYR A 221 31.89 11.88 -2.20
CA TYR A 221 33.17 12.48 -2.56
C TYR A 221 32.98 13.43 -3.73
N HIS A 222 33.55 14.63 -3.62
CA HIS A 222 33.37 15.71 -4.59
C HIS A 222 34.62 15.99 -5.42
N ASP A 223 35.80 15.65 -4.90
CA ASP A 223 37.13 16.01 -5.38
C ASP A 223 37.94 14.81 -5.93
N ILE A 224 37.32 13.63 -5.96
CA ILE A 224 37.89 12.40 -6.51
C ILE A 224 36.81 11.57 -7.21
N GLU A 225 37.18 10.96 -8.33
CA GLU A 225 36.34 10.03 -9.10
C GLU A 225 37.18 8.87 -9.66
N LEU A 226 36.52 7.84 -10.21
CA LEU A 226 37.19 6.70 -10.82
C LEU A 226 37.12 6.74 -12.35
N SER A 227 38.26 6.70 -13.03
CA SER A 227 38.31 6.32 -14.45
C SER A 227 38.16 4.81 -14.57
N ILE A 228 37.03 4.34 -15.09
CA ILE A 228 36.68 2.91 -15.13
C ILE A 228 37.49 2.20 -16.21
N GLU A 229 38.18 1.13 -15.81
CA GLU A 229 38.99 0.27 -16.70
C GLU A 229 38.34 -1.09 -16.95
N GLN A 230 37.61 -1.63 -15.96
CA GLN A 230 36.84 -2.86 -16.05
C GLN A 230 35.55 -2.76 -15.22
N LEU A 231 34.47 -3.36 -15.72
CA LEU A 231 33.15 -3.34 -15.09
C LEU A 231 32.43 -4.67 -15.31
N HIS A 232 32.34 -5.51 -14.29
CA HIS A 232 31.66 -6.80 -14.36
C HIS A 232 30.47 -6.88 -13.41
N VAL A 233 29.41 -7.56 -13.82
CA VAL A 233 28.25 -7.84 -12.97
C VAL A 233 28.55 -9.05 -12.08
N VAL A 234 28.42 -8.86 -10.76
CA VAL A 234 28.48 -9.94 -9.77
C VAL A 234 27.09 -10.52 -9.55
N VAL A 235 26.08 -9.65 -9.43
CA VAL A 235 24.68 -10.06 -9.25
C VAL A 235 23.79 -9.14 -10.06
N ARG A 236 23.12 -9.71 -11.06
CA ARG A 236 22.18 -9.01 -11.93
C ARG A 236 20.85 -8.79 -11.21
N ARG A 237 20.24 -7.61 -11.42
CA ARG A 237 18.86 -7.36 -11.00
C ARG A 237 17.89 -7.80 -12.10
N GLU A 238 17.17 -8.89 -11.89
CA GLU A 238 16.23 -9.44 -12.89
C GLU A 238 14.87 -8.72 -12.89
N ALA A 239 14.31 -8.46 -11.71
CA ALA A 239 12.99 -7.87 -11.59
C ALA A 239 13.02 -6.33 -11.62
N SER A 240 11.89 -5.73 -12.04
CA SER A 240 11.57 -4.34 -11.71
C SER A 240 11.32 -4.20 -10.20
N VAL A 241 11.51 -2.99 -9.70
CA VAL A 241 11.26 -2.62 -8.30
C VAL A 241 10.29 -1.43 -8.29
N PRO A 242 9.47 -1.28 -7.24
CA PRO A 242 8.45 -0.22 -7.19
C PRO A 242 9.04 1.20 -7.16
N PHE A 243 10.26 1.35 -6.65
CA PHE A 243 11.05 2.59 -6.68
C PHE A 243 12.54 2.25 -6.68
N SER A 244 13.40 3.19 -7.02
CA SER A 244 14.85 3.09 -6.84
C SER A 244 15.25 3.72 -5.50
N VAL A 245 16.43 3.35 -4.98
CA VAL A 245 16.93 3.99 -3.74
C VAL A 245 17.17 5.49 -3.97
N TYR A 246 17.70 5.84 -5.14
CA TYR A 246 17.89 7.25 -5.52
C TYR A 246 16.57 8.03 -5.45
N GLU A 247 15.49 7.52 -6.06
CA GLU A 247 14.16 8.15 -5.95
C GLU A 247 13.70 8.26 -4.48
N ALA A 248 13.91 7.25 -3.65
CA ALA A 248 13.52 7.30 -2.24
C ALA A 248 14.33 8.32 -1.38
N GLU A 249 15.41 8.88 -1.91
CA GLU A 249 16.34 9.80 -1.24
C GLU A 249 16.27 11.24 -1.80
N ILE A 250 15.75 11.44 -3.01
CA ILE A 250 15.61 12.77 -3.61
C ILE A 250 14.54 13.59 -2.88
N ARG A 251 14.88 14.85 -2.58
CA ARG A 251 13.93 15.87 -2.13
C ARG A 251 13.30 16.61 -3.30
N THR A 252 12.03 16.97 -3.20
CA THR A 252 11.35 17.85 -4.16
C THR A 252 11.00 19.21 -3.52
N GLU A 253 10.95 20.30 -4.30
CA GLU A 253 10.65 21.65 -3.77
C GLU A 253 9.28 21.74 -3.08
N GLU A 254 8.33 20.86 -3.44
CA GLU A 254 7.01 20.76 -2.80
C GLU A 254 7.08 20.22 -1.35
N GLU A 255 8.19 19.56 -0.98
CA GLU A 255 8.37 18.88 0.32
C GLU A 255 8.86 19.80 1.43
N ASP A 256 9.44 20.96 1.12
CA ASP A 256 9.98 21.91 2.12
C ASP A 256 8.88 22.53 3.02
N HIS A 257 7.60 22.29 2.70
CA HIS A 257 6.43 22.81 3.43
C HIS A 257 5.66 21.76 4.25
N VAL A 258 6.14 20.52 4.35
CA VAL A 258 5.45 19.43 5.10
C VAL A 258 6.20 19.10 6.39
N GLU A 259 5.52 19.10 7.54
CA GLU A 259 6.11 18.60 8.80
C GLU A 259 6.33 17.08 8.74
N GLY A 260 7.52 16.61 9.10
CA GLY A 260 7.88 15.20 9.16
C GLY A 260 8.96 14.81 8.16
N ARG A 261 8.76 13.69 7.47
CA ARG A 261 9.73 13.15 6.49
C ARG A 261 9.62 13.85 5.15
N TYR A 262 10.75 14.27 4.59
CA TYR A 262 10.83 14.69 3.19
C TYR A 262 11.01 13.49 2.25
N SER A 263 9.91 13.01 1.68
CA SER A 263 9.93 11.99 0.62
C SER A 263 8.63 11.98 -0.19
N HIS A 264 8.73 12.03 -1.51
CA HIS A 264 7.60 11.82 -2.41
C HIS A 264 7.10 10.36 -2.45
N ILE A 265 7.86 9.40 -1.93
CA ILE A 265 7.43 8.00 -1.81
C ILE A 265 6.72 7.82 -0.45
N PRO A 266 5.43 7.41 -0.43
CA PRO A 266 4.70 7.24 0.82
C PRO A 266 5.35 6.20 1.76
N ASP A 267 5.37 6.47 3.06
CA ASP A 267 5.98 5.57 4.06
C ASP A 267 5.39 4.15 4.01
N ARG A 268 4.08 4.00 3.77
CA ARG A 268 3.44 2.69 3.60
C ARG A 268 4.08 1.89 2.46
N THR A 269 4.31 2.53 1.32
CA THR A 269 4.99 1.90 0.17
C THR A 269 6.42 1.49 0.50
N ARG A 270 7.14 2.29 1.29
CA ARG A 270 8.51 2.01 1.72
C ARG A 270 8.54 0.83 2.71
N LEU A 271 7.63 0.83 3.69
CA LEU A 271 7.50 -0.23 4.70
C LEU A 271 7.05 -1.56 4.08
N SER A 272 6.13 -1.57 3.12
CA SER A 272 5.74 -2.79 2.39
C SER A 272 6.86 -3.31 1.46
N ASN A 273 7.84 -2.47 1.12
CA ASN A 273 9.03 -2.83 0.33
C ASN A 273 10.31 -2.69 1.17
N ARG A 274 10.25 -3.14 2.43
CA ARG A 274 11.25 -2.85 3.46
C ARG A 274 12.69 -3.16 3.06
N ILE A 275 12.94 -4.28 2.38
CA ILE A 275 14.31 -4.67 1.95
C ILE A 275 14.94 -3.60 1.04
N LEU A 276 14.16 -2.96 0.19
CA LEU A 276 14.63 -1.91 -0.69
C LEU A 276 14.83 -0.60 0.08
N ASP A 277 13.89 -0.24 0.95
CA ASP A 277 13.98 0.93 1.82
C ASP A 277 15.20 0.88 2.75
N LEU A 278 15.47 -0.28 3.35
CA LEU A 278 16.62 -0.50 4.22
C LEU A 278 17.97 -0.27 3.53
N ARG A 279 17.99 -0.11 2.20
CA ARG A 279 19.19 0.25 1.44
C ARG A 279 19.40 1.75 1.32
N THR A 280 18.45 2.59 1.72
CA THR A 280 18.63 4.04 1.76
C THR A 280 19.64 4.43 2.83
N GLY A 281 20.38 5.52 2.61
CA GLY A 281 21.33 6.07 3.55
C GLY A 281 20.66 6.41 4.88
N THR A 282 19.47 7.00 4.83
CA THR A 282 18.65 7.29 6.02
C THR A 282 18.34 6.03 6.84
N ALA A 283 17.80 4.98 6.23
CA ALA A 283 17.49 3.75 6.94
C ALA A 283 18.76 3.07 7.47
N GLN A 284 19.82 3.04 6.66
CA GLN A 284 21.14 2.55 7.07
C GLN A 284 21.66 3.30 8.31
N ALA A 285 21.49 4.62 8.39
CA ALA A 285 21.88 5.43 9.52
C ALA A 285 21.03 5.14 10.77
N ILE A 286 19.69 5.09 10.64
CA ILE A 286 18.77 4.75 11.74
C ILE A 286 19.17 3.44 12.42
N PHE A 287 19.45 2.39 11.65
CA PHE A 287 19.78 1.08 12.24
C PHE A 287 21.21 0.98 12.80
N ARG A 288 22.15 1.79 12.31
CA ARG A 288 23.45 1.96 12.98
C ARG A 288 23.30 2.66 14.32
N LEU A 289 22.48 3.71 14.38
CA LEU A 289 22.16 4.44 15.61
C LEU A 289 21.42 3.55 16.62
N GLN A 290 20.46 2.74 16.17
CA GLN A 290 19.80 1.74 17.02
C GLN A 290 20.80 0.72 17.60
N SER A 291 21.70 0.19 16.77
CA SER A 291 22.76 -0.70 17.25
C SER A 291 23.71 0.01 18.24
N ALA A 292 24.02 1.29 18.00
CA ALA A 292 24.82 2.09 18.90
C ALA A 292 24.15 2.29 20.26
N VAL A 293 22.84 2.55 20.29
CA VAL A 293 22.04 2.62 21.53
C VAL A 293 22.20 1.34 22.34
N GLY A 294 22.02 0.16 21.72
CA GLY A 294 22.18 -1.12 22.40
C GLY A 294 23.61 -1.38 22.92
N ASN A 295 24.64 -0.90 22.22
CA ASN A 295 26.03 -1.01 22.68
C ASN A 295 26.32 -0.06 23.85
N LEU A 296 25.85 1.18 23.78
CA LEU A 296 26.03 2.18 24.82
C LEU A 296 25.25 1.80 26.09
N TRP A 297 24.06 1.19 25.94
CA TRP A 297 23.29 0.61 27.03
C TRP A 297 24.09 -0.46 27.79
N ARG A 298 24.58 -1.49 27.08
CA ARG A 298 25.38 -2.57 27.69
C ARG A 298 26.63 -2.02 28.36
N ALA A 299 27.42 -1.22 27.64
CA ALA A 299 28.65 -0.64 28.19
C ALA A 299 28.40 0.18 29.47
N ALA A 300 27.35 1.00 29.51
CA ALA A 300 27.04 1.81 30.68
C ALA A 300 26.60 0.95 31.89
N LEU A 301 25.92 -0.17 31.66
CA LEU A 301 25.47 -1.08 32.72
C LEU A 301 26.58 -2.03 33.19
N ASP A 302 27.41 -2.53 32.28
CA ASP A 302 28.59 -3.34 32.61
C ASP A 302 29.56 -2.55 33.51
N GLU A 303 29.79 -1.27 33.21
CA GLU A 303 30.58 -0.36 34.05
C GLU A 303 30.00 -0.17 35.46
N ARG A 304 28.70 -0.45 35.65
CA ARG A 304 27.97 -0.35 36.93
C ARG A 304 27.75 -1.71 37.59
N GLY A 305 28.39 -2.77 37.09
CA GLY A 305 28.34 -4.11 37.69
C GLY A 305 27.04 -4.87 37.44
N PHE A 306 26.24 -4.48 36.44
CA PHE A 306 25.07 -5.26 36.05
C PHE A 306 25.46 -6.53 35.28
N ILE A 307 24.60 -7.54 35.34
CA ILE A 307 24.74 -8.80 34.62
C ILE A 307 23.64 -8.92 33.57
N GLU A 308 24.01 -9.23 32.32
CA GLU A 308 23.04 -9.56 31.28
C GLU A 308 22.38 -10.92 31.57
N ILE A 309 21.06 -10.96 31.58
CA ILE A 309 20.27 -12.19 31.74
C ILE A 309 19.44 -12.46 30.48
N HIS A 310 19.06 -13.74 30.28
CA HIS A 310 18.21 -14.17 29.17
C HIS A 310 17.02 -14.97 29.70
N THR A 311 15.82 -14.41 29.55
CA THR A 311 14.61 -14.95 30.17
C THR A 311 13.69 -15.59 29.13
N PRO A 312 12.94 -16.64 29.50
CA PRO A 312 12.01 -17.28 28.57
C PRO A 312 10.89 -16.31 28.16
N LYS A 313 10.53 -16.33 26.88
CA LYS A 313 9.40 -15.55 26.34
C LYS A 313 8.09 -16.32 26.28
N LEU A 314 8.12 -17.60 26.64
CA LEU A 314 6.95 -18.46 26.80
C LEU A 314 6.61 -18.58 28.28
N GLN A 315 5.37 -18.29 28.63
CA GLN A 315 4.85 -18.34 30.00
C GLN A 315 3.67 -19.33 30.09
N GLY A 316 3.53 -19.98 31.24
CA GLY A 316 2.45 -20.94 31.51
C GLY A 316 1.09 -20.29 31.76
N SER A 317 1.08 -19.03 32.18
CA SER A 317 -0.13 -18.26 32.50
C SER A 317 -0.07 -16.86 31.86
N ALA A 318 -1.24 -16.20 31.77
CA ALA A 318 -1.33 -14.80 31.40
C ALA A 318 -0.95 -13.95 32.63
N THR A 319 0.21 -13.30 32.58
CA THR A 319 0.88 -12.80 33.79
C THR A 319 0.56 -11.35 34.17
N GLU A 320 -0.02 -10.55 33.28
CA GLU A 320 -0.41 -9.16 33.54
C GLU A 320 -1.94 -9.04 33.39
N SER A 321 -2.66 -8.71 34.47
CA SER A 321 -4.12 -8.60 34.44
C SER A 321 -4.58 -7.49 33.50
N GLY A 322 -5.59 -7.79 32.67
CA GLY A 322 -6.35 -6.79 31.91
C GLY A 322 -5.83 -6.50 30.50
N ALA A 323 -4.61 -6.92 30.15
CA ALA A 323 -4.08 -6.76 28.79
C ALA A 323 -4.36 -8.01 27.93
N SER A 324 -4.53 -7.80 26.61
CA SER A 324 -4.61 -8.92 25.67
C SER A 324 -3.24 -9.58 25.57
N VAL A 325 -3.18 -10.91 25.69
CA VAL A 325 -1.95 -11.72 25.56
C VAL A 325 -2.00 -12.60 24.32
N PHE A 326 -0.85 -12.86 23.69
CA PHE A 326 -0.77 -13.83 22.60
C PHE A 326 -0.73 -15.24 23.16
N GLN A 327 -1.80 -16.00 22.91
CA GLN A 327 -1.87 -17.42 23.23
C GLN A 327 -1.38 -18.27 22.05
N LEU A 328 -0.57 -19.28 22.36
CA LEU A 328 -0.12 -20.30 21.41
C LEU A 328 -0.47 -21.71 21.91
N ASN A 329 -0.54 -22.64 20.97
CA ASN A 329 -0.65 -24.07 21.27
C ASN A 329 0.75 -24.65 21.53
N TYR A 330 1.02 -25.02 22.77
CA TYR A 330 2.27 -25.61 23.21
C TYR A 330 2.07 -27.10 23.51
N PHE A 331 2.12 -27.96 22.51
CA PHE A 331 1.93 -29.42 22.65
C PHE A 331 0.56 -29.83 23.23
N GLY A 332 -0.53 -29.17 22.81
CA GLY A 332 -1.90 -29.45 23.26
C GLY A 332 -2.31 -28.74 24.54
N ARG A 333 -1.39 -27.99 25.18
CA ARG A 333 -1.67 -27.08 26.30
C ARG A 333 -1.45 -25.63 25.87
N PRO A 334 -2.15 -24.64 26.47
CA PRO A 334 -1.88 -23.24 26.19
C PRO A 334 -0.50 -22.82 26.72
N ALA A 335 0.15 -21.92 26.01
CA ALA A 335 1.23 -21.08 26.52
C ALA A 335 1.03 -19.65 26.00
N PHE A 336 1.69 -18.69 26.64
CA PHE A 336 1.52 -17.27 26.34
C PHE A 336 2.85 -16.61 26.05
N LEU A 337 2.87 -15.60 25.18
CA LEU A 337 4.06 -14.77 24.99
C LEU A 337 4.15 -13.71 26.09
N ALA A 338 5.34 -13.59 26.68
CA ALA A 338 5.61 -12.65 27.77
C ALA A 338 5.46 -11.19 27.32
N GLN A 339 4.65 -10.42 28.04
CA GLN A 339 4.42 -9.00 27.72
C GLN A 339 5.52 -8.07 28.20
N SER A 340 6.36 -8.55 29.10
CA SER A 340 7.59 -7.94 29.58
C SER A 340 8.41 -9.02 30.31
N PRO A 341 9.73 -8.85 30.49
CA PRO A 341 10.52 -9.73 31.35
C PRO A 341 10.36 -9.42 32.85
N GLN A 342 9.36 -8.61 33.25
CA GLN A 342 9.22 -8.04 34.59
C GLN A 342 9.20 -9.06 35.74
N LEU A 343 8.53 -10.20 35.57
CA LEU A 343 8.52 -11.22 36.61
C LEU A 343 9.89 -11.90 36.73
N ALA A 344 10.50 -12.24 35.60
CA ALA A 344 11.76 -12.98 35.59
C ALA A 344 12.93 -12.14 36.14
N LYS A 345 12.98 -10.82 35.87
CA LYS A 345 14.02 -9.95 36.43
C LYS A 345 13.89 -9.77 37.95
N GLN A 346 12.67 -9.70 38.50
CA GLN A 346 12.46 -9.69 39.95
C GLN A 346 12.82 -11.03 40.61
N MET A 347 12.50 -12.16 39.96
CA MET A 347 12.93 -13.48 40.43
C MET A 347 14.46 -13.61 40.43
N ALA A 348 15.15 -12.97 39.49
CA ALA A 348 16.62 -12.90 39.50
C ALA A 348 17.14 -12.12 40.71
N ILE A 349 16.52 -10.97 41.05
CA ILE A 349 16.86 -10.24 42.29
C ILE A 349 16.63 -11.11 43.53
N ALA A 350 15.49 -11.82 43.59
CA ALA A 350 15.20 -12.77 44.68
C ALA A 350 16.14 -13.99 44.71
N SER A 351 16.93 -14.19 43.66
CA SER A 351 17.93 -15.25 43.53
C SER A 351 19.37 -14.71 43.67
N ASP A 352 19.55 -13.64 44.44
CA ASP A 352 20.83 -12.97 44.75
C ASP A 352 21.57 -12.34 43.56
N PHE A 353 20.92 -12.16 42.41
CA PHE A 353 21.48 -11.31 41.36
C PHE A 353 21.20 -9.84 41.67
N ASP A 354 22.14 -9.18 42.35
CA ASP A 354 22.04 -7.78 42.80
C ASP A 354 21.56 -6.81 41.70
N ARG A 355 22.11 -6.93 40.49
CA ARG A 355 21.91 -6.01 39.37
C ARG A 355 21.82 -6.77 38.06
N VAL A 356 20.67 -6.70 37.38
CA VAL A 356 20.43 -7.42 36.12
C VAL A 356 19.87 -6.54 35.03
N TYR A 357 20.20 -6.86 33.79
CA TYR A 357 19.55 -6.27 32.61
C TYR A 357 19.24 -7.32 31.55
N GLU A 358 18.28 -7.02 30.68
CA GLU A 358 17.97 -7.84 29.51
C GLU A 358 17.73 -6.96 28.28
N ILE A 359 18.23 -7.41 27.13
CA ILE A 359 17.84 -6.90 25.82
C ILE A 359 17.09 -8.01 25.09
N GLY A 360 15.78 -7.87 24.91
CA GLY A 360 14.94 -8.97 24.45
C GLY A 360 13.64 -8.56 23.79
N ALA A 361 12.99 -9.53 23.15
CA ALA A 361 11.68 -9.34 22.53
C ALA A 361 10.59 -9.17 23.59
N VAL A 362 9.69 -8.22 23.34
CA VAL A 362 8.54 -7.88 24.18
C VAL A 362 7.29 -7.86 23.32
N PHE A 363 6.19 -8.45 23.82
CA PHE A 363 4.97 -8.68 23.05
C PHE A 363 3.76 -7.92 23.60
N ARG A 364 3.00 -7.27 22.73
CA ARG A 364 1.79 -6.50 23.07
C ARG A 364 0.66 -6.93 22.13
N ALA A 365 -0.40 -7.54 22.67
CA ALA A 365 -1.46 -8.13 21.85
C ALA A 365 -2.67 -7.21 21.67
N GLU A 366 -2.60 -5.97 22.14
CA GLU A 366 -3.63 -4.97 21.91
C GLU A 366 -3.79 -4.70 20.40
N ASN A 367 -5.03 -4.67 19.91
CA ASN A 367 -5.33 -4.37 18.51
C ASN A 367 -5.24 -2.86 18.22
N SER A 368 -4.05 -2.29 18.42
CA SER A 368 -3.77 -0.87 18.25
C SER A 368 -2.85 -0.64 17.05
N ASN A 369 -3.40 -0.08 15.98
CA ASN A 369 -2.65 0.21 14.75
C ASN A 369 -2.32 1.71 14.61
N THR A 370 -1.52 2.23 15.52
CA THR A 370 -1.10 3.65 15.54
C THR A 370 0.34 3.82 15.05
N HIS A 371 0.84 5.06 14.97
CA HIS A 371 2.25 5.35 14.66
C HIS A 371 3.20 5.16 15.85
N ARG A 372 2.69 4.86 17.06
CA ARG A 372 3.47 4.69 18.30
C ARG A 372 3.54 3.24 18.79
N HIS A 373 2.69 2.35 18.27
CA HIS A 373 2.56 0.97 18.77
C HIS A 373 3.11 -0.06 17.78
N LEU A 374 3.70 -1.11 18.34
CA LEU A 374 4.10 -2.36 17.69
C LEU A 374 3.55 -3.52 18.53
N THR A 375 3.30 -4.67 17.91
CA THR A 375 2.90 -5.89 18.63
C THR A 375 4.08 -6.73 19.10
N GLU A 376 5.25 -6.52 18.50
CA GLU A 376 6.54 -7.07 18.90
C GLU A 376 7.59 -5.96 18.78
N TYR A 377 8.33 -5.72 19.86
CA TYR A 377 9.40 -4.71 19.91
C TYR A 377 10.55 -5.19 20.82
N THR A 378 11.65 -4.44 20.83
CA THR A 378 12.83 -4.77 21.65
C THR A 378 12.81 -3.96 22.94
N GLY A 379 12.70 -4.64 24.08
CA GLY A 379 12.86 -4.05 25.40
C GLY A 379 14.32 -3.97 25.82
N LEU A 380 14.68 -2.87 26.47
CA LEU A 380 15.88 -2.72 27.28
C LEU A 380 15.42 -2.64 28.74
N ASP A 381 15.53 -3.76 29.44
CA ASP A 381 14.99 -3.94 30.78
C ASP A 381 16.11 -3.99 31.82
N ILE A 382 15.85 -3.41 32.99
CA ILE A 382 16.79 -3.37 34.10
C ILE A 382 16.05 -3.57 35.43
N GLU A 383 16.69 -4.25 36.38
CA GLU A 383 16.26 -4.38 37.77
C GLU A 383 17.51 -4.38 38.67
N MET A 384 17.43 -3.75 39.84
CA MET A 384 18.49 -3.81 40.85
C MET A 384 17.91 -3.79 42.26
N ALA A 385 18.61 -4.43 43.19
CA ALA A 385 18.39 -4.20 44.61
C ALA A 385 18.70 -2.73 44.95
N ILE A 386 18.00 -2.20 45.94
CA ILE A 386 18.18 -0.84 46.47
C ILE A 386 18.42 -0.93 47.97
N GLU A 387 19.21 0.01 48.50
CA GLU A 387 19.57 0.01 49.91
C GLU A 387 18.55 0.78 50.75
N GLU A 388 18.20 2.00 50.32
CA GLU A 388 17.38 2.93 51.11
C GLU A 388 16.21 3.51 50.33
N HIS A 389 16.42 3.90 49.07
CA HIS A 389 15.42 4.64 48.31
C HIS A 389 15.43 4.32 46.82
N TYR A 390 14.24 4.22 46.20
CA TYR A 390 14.11 3.90 44.77
C TYR A 390 14.71 4.96 43.83
N HIS A 391 15.07 6.13 44.37
CA HIS A 391 15.83 7.13 43.61
C HIS A 391 17.21 6.61 43.22
N GLU A 392 17.77 5.61 43.90
CA GLU A 392 18.99 4.92 43.45
C GLU A 392 18.84 4.32 42.04
N MET A 393 17.68 3.70 41.75
CA MET A 393 17.35 3.23 40.40
C MET A 393 17.10 4.40 39.45
N LEU A 394 16.33 5.41 39.87
CA LEU A 394 16.02 6.61 39.06
C LEU A 394 17.30 7.32 38.58
N GLU A 395 18.26 7.53 39.48
CA GLU A 395 19.56 8.15 39.18
C GLU A 395 20.42 7.25 38.28
N THR A 396 20.37 5.93 38.50
CA THR A 396 21.10 4.96 37.68
C THR A 396 20.62 5.00 36.22
N ILE A 397 19.31 4.90 36.00
CA ILE A 397 18.74 4.90 34.64
C ILE A 397 18.85 6.29 33.97
N ASP A 398 18.73 7.39 34.73
CA ASP A 398 19.02 8.75 34.23
C ASP A 398 20.45 8.84 33.68
N ALA A 399 21.45 8.41 34.47
CA ALA A 399 22.85 8.44 34.06
C ALA A 399 23.12 7.60 32.81
N VAL A 400 22.48 6.43 32.69
CA VAL A 400 22.59 5.54 31.52
C VAL A 400 22.02 6.22 30.28
N LEU A 401 20.79 6.75 30.36
CA LEU A 401 20.15 7.41 29.21
C LEU A 401 20.88 8.67 28.77
N ARG A 402 21.34 9.51 29.71
CA ARG A 402 22.16 10.69 29.39
C ARG A 402 23.47 10.32 28.70
N ASN A 403 24.14 9.24 29.14
CA ASN A 403 25.33 8.71 28.46
C ASN A 403 25.00 8.29 27.02
N ILE A 404 23.91 7.55 26.81
CA ILE A 404 23.49 7.12 25.47
C ILE A 404 23.21 8.33 24.56
N ILE A 405 22.40 9.30 25.02
CA ILE A 405 22.05 10.50 24.25
C ILE A 405 23.32 11.27 23.85
N THR A 406 24.22 11.48 24.81
CA THR A 406 25.51 12.16 24.59
C THR A 406 26.40 11.38 23.61
N GLY A 407 26.47 10.06 23.77
CA GLY A 407 27.26 9.16 22.91
C GLY A 407 26.77 9.16 21.47
N ILE A 408 25.45 9.20 21.24
CA ILE A 408 24.85 9.28 19.91
C ILE A 408 25.26 10.57 19.19
N TYR A 409 25.06 11.73 19.82
CA TYR A 409 25.34 13.00 19.16
C TYR A 409 26.84 13.31 19.00
N SER A 410 27.69 12.76 19.86
CA SER A 410 29.15 12.94 19.79
C SER A 410 29.84 11.94 18.85
N LYS A 411 29.60 10.64 19.01
CA LYS A 411 30.34 9.58 18.29
C LYS A 411 29.72 9.21 16.94
N TYR A 412 28.41 9.41 16.77
CA TYR A 412 27.65 8.97 15.58
C TYR A 412 27.06 10.15 14.79
N ARG A 413 27.77 11.29 14.79
CA ARG A 413 27.29 12.53 14.17
C ARG A 413 26.99 12.37 12.68
N ARG A 414 27.81 11.59 11.97
CA ARG A 414 27.62 11.31 10.53
C ARG A 414 26.26 10.65 10.26
N GLU A 415 25.89 9.64 11.03
CA GLU A 415 24.60 8.96 10.92
C GLU A 415 23.46 9.90 11.31
N VAL A 416 23.61 10.68 12.38
CA VAL A 416 22.60 11.68 12.79
C VAL A 416 22.32 12.66 11.66
N GLU A 417 23.35 13.21 11.01
CA GLU A 417 23.18 14.15 9.89
C GLU A 417 22.53 13.48 8.67
N ALA A 418 22.86 12.23 8.38
CA ALA A 418 22.20 11.47 7.31
C ALA A 418 20.69 11.30 7.59
N VAL A 419 20.30 11.09 8.85
CA VAL A 419 18.88 11.03 9.24
C VAL A 419 18.23 12.39 9.15
N LYS A 420 18.88 13.44 9.66
CA LYS A 420 18.38 14.83 9.60
C LYS A 420 18.20 15.35 8.18
N HIS A 421 18.98 14.82 7.23
CA HIS A 421 18.76 15.10 5.83
C HIS A 421 17.40 14.61 5.31
N GLN A 422 16.71 13.69 5.99
CA GLN A 422 15.36 13.30 5.59
C GLN A 422 14.30 13.58 6.66
N PHE A 423 14.72 13.76 7.90
CA PHE A 423 13.90 14.07 9.07
C PHE A 423 14.51 15.26 9.82
N PRO A 424 14.34 16.50 9.32
CA PRO A 424 14.94 17.66 9.95
C PRO A 424 14.50 17.79 11.41
N SER A 425 15.49 17.90 12.29
CA SER A 425 15.28 17.97 13.72
C SER A 425 16.46 18.64 14.41
N GLU A 426 16.18 19.32 15.51
CA GLU A 426 17.19 19.79 16.45
C GLU A 426 17.73 18.61 17.27
N ASP A 427 18.94 18.72 17.80
CA ASP A 427 19.44 17.74 18.77
C ASP A 427 18.60 17.78 20.05
N VAL A 428 18.48 16.65 20.75
CA VAL A 428 17.84 16.62 22.08
C VAL A 428 18.71 17.41 23.05
N VAL A 429 18.10 18.41 23.71
CA VAL A 429 18.77 19.22 24.72
C VAL A 429 18.67 18.53 26.08
N LEU A 430 19.80 18.36 26.75
CA LEU A 430 19.90 17.85 28.12
C LEU A 430 20.23 19.01 29.07
N ALA A 431 19.49 19.15 30.16
CA ALA A 431 19.89 20.01 31.27
C ALA A 431 21.17 19.48 31.97
N GLU A 432 21.90 20.38 32.64
CA GLU A 432 23.06 20.02 33.47
C GLU A 432 22.66 19.02 34.57
N LYS A 433 21.53 19.30 35.23
CA LYS A 433 20.84 18.39 36.15
C LYS A 433 19.45 18.08 35.58
N THR A 434 19.10 16.81 35.45
CA THR A 434 17.78 16.39 34.94
C THR A 434 16.68 16.87 35.90
N PRO A 435 15.66 17.59 35.42
CA PRO A 435 14.50 17.93 36.24
C PRO A 435 13.74 16.67 36.66
N VAL A 436 13.52 16.52 37.96
CA VAL A 436 12.63 15.50 38.55
C VAL A 436 11.43 16.24 39.10
N ILE A 437 10.25 16.00 38.52
CA ILE A 437 9.03 16.76 38.77
C ILE A 437 8.00 15.80 39.36
N PRO A 438 7.51 16.00 40.60
CA PRO A 438 6.40 15.22 41.13
C PRO A 438 5.16 15.31 40.23
N PHE A 439 4.41 14.21 40.08
CA PHE A 439 3.24 14.14 39.20
C PHE A 439 2.23 15.25 39.47
N GLN A 440 1.98 15.56 40.74
CA GLN A 440 1.13 16.68 41.16
C GLN A 440 1.61 18.02 40.62
N GLU A 441 2.91 18.28 40.64
CA GLU A 441 3.49 19.52 40.10
C GLU A 441 3.43 19.55 38.57
N ALA A 442 3.57 18.39 37.92
CA ALA A 442 3.42 18.27 36.48
C ALA A 442 1.97 18.58 36.03
N VAL A 443 0.97 18.05 36.74
CA VAL A 443 -0.45 18.36 36.53
C VAL A 443 -0.76 19.82 36.84
N ALA A 444 -0.18 20.37 37.92
CA ALA A 444 -0.31 21.80 38.23
C ALA A 444 0.25 22.68 37.11
N LEU A 445 1.42 22.34 36.55
CA LEU A 445 2.02 23.07 35.43
C LEU A 445 1.09 23.10 34.20
N LEU A 446 0.44 21.98 33.88
CA LEU A 446 -0.58 21.91 32.83
C LEU A 446 -1.77 22.82 33.14
N ASN A 447 -2.38 22.66 34.32
CA ASN A 447 -3.58 23.38 34.72
C ASN A 447 -3.35 24.91 34.80
N ASP A 448 -2.20 25.34 35.31
CA ASP A 448 -1.76 26.73 35.41
C ASP A 448 -1.50 27.37 34.05
N SER A 449 -1.11 26.59 33.03
CA SER A 449 -0.96 27.07 31.66
C SER A 449 -2.30 27.39 30.96
N GLY A 450 -3.42 27.07 31.61
CA GLY A 450 -4.76 27.16 31.02
C GLY A 450 -5.13 25.94 30.18
N TRP A 451 -4.31 24.88 30.17
CA TRP A 451 -4.65 23.62 29.51
C TRP A 451 -5.78 22.90 30.24
N ARG A 452 -6.65 22.23 29.48
CA ARG A 452 -7.83 21.53 29.98
C ARG A 452 -7.98 20.19 29.27
N GLY A 453 -8.63 19.24 29.94
CA GLY A 453 -8.98 17.93 29.40
C GLY A 453 -9.89 18.03 28.18
N GLU A 454 -10.18 16.88 27.54
CA GLU A 454 -11.08 16.83 26.39
C GLU A 454 -12.53 17.24 26.74
N ASP A 455 -12.91 17.07 28.00
CA ASP A 455 -14.18 17.49 28.59
C ASP A 455 -14.21 18.99 28.97
N GLY A 456 -13.07 19.69 28.86
CA GLY A 456 -12.93 21.10 29.23
C GLY A 456 -12.63 21.34 30.71
N GLU A 457 -12.50 20.28 31.52
CA GLU A 457 -12.22 20.35 32.94
C GLU A 457 -10.71 20.41 33.23
N LEU A 458 -10.37 20.65 34.49
CA LEU A 458 -8.98 20.55 34.96
C LEU A 458 -8.50 19.10 34.89
N ILE A 459 -7.23 18.90 34.57
CA ILE A 459 -6.61 17.57 34.61
C ILE A 459 -6.56 17.10 36.06
N PRO A 460 -7.12 15.93 36.41
CA PRO A 460 -7.06 15.38 37.76
C PRO A 460 -5.63 15.05 38.18
N ALA A 461 -5.32 15.24 39.47
CA ALA A 461 -3.98 14.98 40.00
C ALA A 461 -3.76 13.51 40.41
N ASP A 462 -4.79 12.67 40.29
CA ASP A 462 -4.86 11.26 40.71
C ASP A 462 -5.25 10.30 39.57
N GLU A 463 -5.30 10.80 38.34
CA GLU A 463 -5.53 10.02 37.12
C GLU A 463 -4.32 10.10 36.18
N ASP A 464 -4.21 9.14 35.26
CA ASP A 464 -3.11 9.08 34.30
C ASP A 464 -3.20 10.19 33.23
N LEU A 465 -2.06 10.56 32.63
CA LEU A 465 -2.01 11.58 31.59
C LEU A 465 -2.34 10.98 30.21
N HIS A 466 -3.26 11.63 29.47
CA HIS A 466 -3.45 11.27 28.07
C HIS A 466 -2.30 11.80 27.21
N THR A 467 -2.09 11.21 26.04
CA THR A 467 -0.98 11.56 25.14
C THR A 467 -0.93 13.05 24.77
N ARG A 468 -2.08 13.70 24.64
CA ARG A 468 -2.15 15.13 24.32
C ARG A 468 -1.59 15.98 25.47
N ASP A 469 -1.81 15.53 26.71
CA ASP A 469 -1.35 16.17 27.93
C ASP A 469 0.15 15.95 28.11
N GLU A 470 0.66 14.74 27.85
CA GLU A 470 2.11 14.44 27.84
C GLU A 470 2.88 15.41 26.92
N ILE A 471 2.38 15.59 25.69
CA ILE A 471 3.02 16.43 24.68
C ILE A 471 3.03 17.88 25.14
N ARG A 472 1.88 18.39 25.63
CA ARG A 472 1.78 19.76 26.12
C ARG A 472 2.67 19.99 27.34
N LEU A 473 2.73 19.04 28.25
CA LEU A 473 3.61 19.11 29.41
C LEU A 473 5.08 19.18 28.99
N GLY A 474 5.48 18.40 27.98
CA GLY A 474 6.84 18.48 27.42
C GLY A 474 7.19 19.86 26.86
N GLU A 475 6.24 20.54 26.20
CA GLU A 475 6.43 21.92 25.74
C GLU A 475 6.65 22.87 26.92
N LEU A 476 5.82 22.78 27.95
CA LEU A 476 5.92 23.62 29.16
C LEU A 476 7.22 23.37 29.93
N VAL A 477 7.65 22.11 30.03
CA VAL A 477 8.94 21.75 30.63
C VAL A 477 10.09 22.32 29.81
N LYS A 478 10.02 22.26 28.48
CA LYS A 478 11.04 22.88 27.62
C LYS A 478 11.08 24.39 27.77
N GLU A 479 9.93 25.06 27.85
CA GLU A 479 9.83 26.51 28.09
C GLU A 479 10.41 26.91 29.46
N LYS A 480 10.09 26.15 30.51
CA LYS A 480 10.49 26.46 31.90
C LYS A 480 11.92 26.07 32.23
N TYR A 481 12.36 24.88 31.79
CA TYR A 481 13.63 24.27 32.19
C TYR A 481 14.65 24.16 31.04
N GLY A 482 14.27 24.47 29.80
CA GLY A 482 15.20 24.46 28.65
C GLY A 482 15.69 23.08 28.22
N THR A 483 14.97 22.00 28.57
CA THR A 483 15.37 20.62 28.29
C THR A 483 14.30 19.87 27.51
N ASP A 484 14.74 18.95 26.64
CA ASP A 484 13.85 18.00 25.96
C ASP A 484 13.70 16.69 26.75
N TYR A 485 14.52 16.48 27.79
CA TYR A 485 14.56 15.28 28.64
C TYR A 485 14.31 15.61 30.11
N TYR A 486 13.39 14.90 30.74
CA TYR A 486 12.99 15.11 32.13
C TYR A 486 12.32 13.85 32.72
N ILE A 487 12.13 13.87 34.04
CA ILE A 487 11.56 12.76 34.81
C ILE A 487 10.31 13.26 35.54
N ILE A 488 9.21 12.51 35.43
CA ILE A 488 8.05 12.69 36.29
C ILE A 488 8.10 11.59 37.35
N ASP A 489 7.98 11.98 38.62
CA ASP A 489 8.05 11.07 39.77
C ASP A 489 6.71 11.03 40.51
N LYS A 490 6.48 10.02 41.34
CA LYS A 490 5.28 9.89 42.19
C LYS A 490 3.97 9.81 41.41
N PHE A 491 3.82 8.82 40.53
CA PHE A 491 2.58 8.63 39.78
C PHE A 491 1.43 8.08 40.63
N PRO A 492 0.17 8.30 40.22
CA PRO A 492 -1.00 7.81 40.95
C PRO A 492 -1.11 6.27 40.89
N VAL A 493 -1.71 5.69 41.93
CA VAL A 493 -1.94 4.23 42.03
C VAL A 493 -2.78 3.70 40.88
N SER A 494 -3.75 4.49 40.39
CA SER A 494 -4.67 4.14 39.29
C SER A 494 -3.95 3.85 37.96
N ALA A 495 -2.76 4.43 37.76
CA ALA A 495 -1.98 4.29 36.52
C ALA A 495 -0.97 3.14 36.55
N ARG A 496 -0.82 2.43 37.69
CA ARG A 496 0.34 1.56 37.92
C ARG A 496 -0.04 0.08 38.15
N PRO A 497 0.82 -0.88 37.73
CA PRO A 497 0.58 -2.30 37.96
C PRO A 497 0.59 -2.70 39.44
N PHE A 498 0.00 -3.86 39.74
CA PHE A 498 -0.18 -4.39 41.11
C PHE A 498 1.12 -4.54 41.92
N TYR A 499 2.25 -4.75 41.25
CA TYR A 499 3.56 -4.95 41.87
C TYR A 499 4.27 -3.65 42.25
N THR A 500 3.65 -2.48 42.02
CA THR A 500 4.26 -1.17 42.28
C THR A 500 4.13 -0.80 43.76
N MET A 501 5.23 -0.39 44.40
CA MET A 501 5.23 0.00 45.80
C MET A 501 4.40 1.30 46.02
N PRO A 502 3.41 1.31 46.92
CA PRO A 502 2.70 2.52 47.31
C PRO A 502 3.62 3.55 47.98
N ASP A 503 3.31 4.83 47.84
CA ASP A 503 4.02 5.88 48.57
C ASP A 503 3.67 5.80 50.09
N PRO A 504 4.66 5.88 50.99
CA PRO A 504 4.43 5.75 52.43
C PRO A 504 3.76 6.97 53.09
N TYR A 505 3.74 8.12 52.43
CA TYR A 505 3.21 9.38 52.94
C TYR A 505 1.86 9.77 52.31
N ASP A 506 1.59 9.35 51.08
CA ASP A 506 0.32 9.60 50.39
C ASP A 506 -0.16 8.38 49.59
N SER A 507 -1.18 7.69 50.12
CA SER A 507 -1.73 6.46 49.54
C SER A 507 -2.35 6.61 48.15
N ARG A 508 -2.48 7.84 47.63
CA ARG A 508 -2.93 8.10 46.26
C ARG A 508 -1.82 7.87 45.23
N TYR A 509 -0.55 7.88 45.65
CA TYR A 509 0.62 7.79 44.79
C TYR A 509 1.46 6.55 45.07
N THR A 510 2.42 6.32 44.20
CA THR A 510 3.36 5.21 44.26
C THR A 510 4.80 5.69 44.14
N ASN A 511 5.74 4.81 44.51
CA ASN A 511 7.16 4.99 44.26
C ASN A 511 7.51 4.59 42.81
N SER A 512 6.90 5.26 41.84
CA SER A 512 7.15 5.05 40.42
C SER A 512 7.40 6.35 39.69
N PHE A 513 8.11 6.24 38.57
CA PHE A 513 8.54 7.36 37.74
C PHE A 513 8.48 6.99 36.28
N ASP A 514 8.27 7.99 35.43
CA ASP A 514 8.42 7.89 33.99
C ASP A 514 9.44 8.92 33.50
N MET A 515 10.17 8.57 32.43
CA MET A 515 11.10 9.48 31.79
C MET A 515 10.63 9.84 30.40
N PHE A 516 10.77 11.11 30.05
CA PHE A 516 10.21 11.69 28.84
C PHE A 516 11.29 12.26 27.95
N VAL A 517 11.13 12.07 26.63
CA VAL A 517 11.89 12.79 25.60
C VAL A 517 10.89 13.46 24.67
N ARG A 518 11.00 14.79 24.53
CA ARG A 518 10.12 15.61 23.68
C ARG A 518 8.63 15.41 24.00
N GLY A 519 8.29 15.40 25.29
CA GLY A 519 6.91 15.27 25.76
C GLY A 519 6.27 13.91 25.51
N GLN A 520 7.07 12.86 25.34
CA GLN A 520 6.56 11.51 25.20
C GLN A 520 7.37 10.55 26.07
N GLU A 521 6.67 9.66 26.77
CA GLU A 521 7.25 8.64 27.63
C GLU A 521 8.19 7.72 26.84
N ILE A 522 9.38 7.46 27.39
CA ILE A 522 10.35 6.46 26.89
C ILE A 522 10.66 5.37 27.91
N VAL A 523 10.45 5.64 29.20
CA VAL A 523 10.75 4.74 30.31
C VAL A 523 9.61 4.77 31.28
N SER A 524 9.25 3.58 31.77
CA SER A 524 8.40 3.38 32.94
C SER A 524 9.16 2.56 33.96
N GLY A 525 9.24 3.05 35.20
CA GLY A 525 10.04 2.45 36.26
C GLY A 525 9.50 2.72 37.66
N GLY A 526 10.09 2.07 38.66
CA GLY A 526 9.69 2.26 40.05
C GLY A 526 10.12 1.13 40.96
N GLN A 527 9.88 1.34 42.25
CA GLN A 527 10.08 0.34 43.28
C GLN A 527 9.03 -0.76 43.19
N ARG A 528 9.48 -2.00 43.42
CA ARG A 528 8.62 -3.17 43.46
C ARG A 528 8.28 -3.54 44.89
N ILE A 529 7.12 -4.16 45.07
CA ILE A 529 6.73 -4.73 46.35
C ILE A 529 7.55 -6.00 46.57
N HIS A 530 8.45 -5.96 47.55
CA HIS A 530 9.27 -7.09 47.96
C HIS A 530 8.65 -7.88 49.13
N ASP A 531 7.69 -7.29 49.87
CA ASP A 531 6.94 -7.97 50.92
C ASP A 531 5.86 -8.89 50.31
N PRO A 532 5.90 -10.21 50.57
CA PRO A 532 4.99 -11.16 49.94
C PRO A 532 3.52 -10.93 50.36
N THR A 533 3.27 -10.47 51.59
CA THR A 533 1.91 -10.28 52.09
C THR A 533 1.22 -9.12 51.35
N MET A 534 1.90 -7.98 51.26
CA MET A 534 1.42 -6.82 50.52
C MET A 534 1.25 -7.13 49.02
N LEU A 535 2.18 -7.89 48.43
CA LEU A 535 2.11 -8.28 47.03
C LEU A 535 0.87 -9.14 46.75
N GLU A 536 0.61 -10.16 47.56
CA GLU A 536 -0.58 -11.00 47.45
C GLU A 536 -1.88 -10.21 47.67
N GLU A 537 -1.89 -9.28 48.63
CA GLU A 537 -3.04 -8.39 48.84
C GLU A 537 -3.31 -7.50 47.63
N ASN A 538 -2.27 -6.94 47.02
CA ASN A 538 -2.42 -6.12 45.82
C ASN A 538 -2.85 -6.93 44.59
N MET A 539 -2.33 -8.15 44.41
CA MET A 539 -2.81 -9.07 43.37
C MET A 539 -4.32 -9.33 43.50
N LYS A 540 -4.79 -9.62 44.73
CA LYS A 540 -6.22 -9.84 45.00
C LYS A 540 -7.06 -8.59 44.71
N LYS A 541 -6.57 -7.39 45.02
CA LYS A 541 -7.27 -6.11 44.74
C LYS A 541 -7.55 -5.89 43.25
N VAL A 542 -6.65 -6.34 42.37
CA VAL A 542 -6.81 -6.20 40.90
C VAL A 542 -7.40 -7.46 40.24
N GLY A 543 -7.84 -8.44 41.03
CA GLY A 543 -8.47 -9.67 40.53
C GLY A 543 -7.50 -10.72 39.98
N ILE A 544 -6.21 -10.65 40.33
CA ILE A 544 -5.23 -11.70 40.03
C ILE A 544 -5.27 -12.74 41.15
N ASP A 545 -5.39 -14.01 40.79
CA ASP A 545 -5.26 -15.13 41.72
C ASP A 545 -3.78 -15.42 42.01
N PRO A 546 -3.29 -15.24 43.25
CA PRO A 546 -1.91 -15.55 43.61
C PRO A 546 -1.46 -16.97 43.27
N SER A 547 -2.37 -17.96 43.32
CA SER A 547 -2.05 -19.36 43.04
C SER A 547 -1.66 -19.62 41.58
N ALA A 548 -2.02 -18.70 40.66
CA ALA A 548 -1.63 -18.78 39.25
C ALA A 548 -0.20 -18.29 38.97
N MET A 549 0.49 -17.75 39.99
CA MET A 549 1.85 -17.20 39.92
C MET A 549 2.73 -17.70 41.08
N GLU A 550 2.53 -18.94 41.52
CA GLU A 550 3.24 -19.51 42.67
C GLU A 550 4.77 -19.41 42.54
N ASP A 551 5.33 -19.76 41.37
CA ASP A 551 6.77 -19.66 41.08
C ASP A 551 7.32 -18.24 41.25
N TYR A 552 6.51 -17.22 40.93
CA TYR A 552 6.90 -15.82 41.08
C TYR A 552 6.89 -15.41 42.56
N LEU A 553 5.84 -15.78 43.31
CA LEU A 553 5.68 -15.43 44.72
C LEU A 553 6.66 -16.16 45.64
N GLU A 554 7.06 -17.38 45.27
CA GLU A 554 7.95 -18.22 46.07
C GLU A 554 9.29 -17.50 46.37
N GLY A 555 9.88 -16.83 45.38
CA GLY A 555 11.11 -16.05 45.58
C GLY A 555 10.96 -14.95 46.63
N PHE A 556 9.83 -14.25 46.67
CA PHE A 556 9.59 -13.20 47.68
C PHE A 556 9.36 -13.78 49.07
N ARG A 557 8.74 -14.96 49.17
CA ARG A 557 8.55 -15.66 50.46
C ARG A 557 9.85 -16.20 51.04
N TRP A 558 10.83 -16.51 50.20
CA TRP A 558 12.18 -16.91 50.63
C TRP A 558 13.07 -15.73 51.05
N GLY A 559 12.63 -14.50 50.76
CA GLY A 559 13.30 -13.27 51.13
C GLY A 559 13.88 -12.56 49.90
N ALA A 560 13.11 -11.65 49.33
CA ALA A 560 13.60 -10.72 48.31
C ALA A 560 14.06 -9.41 48.95
N PRO A 561 15.22 -8.85 48.56
CA PRO A 561 15.62 -7.53 49.01
C PRO A 561 14.69 -6.45 48.42
N PRO A 562 14.61 -5.25 49.02
CA PRO A 562 14.02 -4.09 48.35
C PRO A 562 14.67 -3.88 46.99
N HIS A 563 13.87 -3.65 45.95
CA HIS A 563 14.37 -3.48 44.59
C HIS A 563 13.50 -2.55 43.75
N ALA A 564 14.11 -2.03 42.70
CA ALA A 564 13.45 -1.18 41.72
C ALA A 564 13.90 -1.54 40.30
N GLY A 565 13.06 -1.20 39.34
CA GLY A 565 13.22 -1.61 37.95
C GLY A 565 12.78 -0.54 36.98
N ALA A 566 13.23 -0.66 35.74
CA ALA A 566 12.76 0.15 34.63
C ALA A 566 12.74 -0.67 33.33
N GLY A 567 11.93 -0.24 32.37
CA GLY A 567 11.91 -0.78 31.01
C GLY A 567 11.92 0.35 29.99
N VAL A 568 12.69 0.17 28.91
CA VAL A 568 12.81 1.12 27.81
C VAL A 568 12.50 0.42 26.49
N GLY A 569 11.56 0.96 25.71
CA GLY A 569 11.34 0.47 24.34
C GLY A 569 12.41 1.00 23.39
N LEU A 570 13.28 0.13 22.87
CA LEU A 570 14.41 0.53 22.00
C LEU A 570 13.95 1.32 20.77
N GLU A 571 12.95 0.81 20.05
CA GLU A 571 12.43 1.44 18.84
C GLU A 571 11.78 2.79 19.15
N ARG A 572 11.10 2.90 20.30
CA ARG A 572 10.45 4.13 20.74
C ARG A 572 11.47 5.18 21.14
N PHE A 573 12.51 4.81 21.86
CA PHE A 573 13.60 5.70 22.22
C PHE A 573 14.32 6.24 20.99
N VAL A 574 14.67 5.38 20.03
CA VAL A 574 15.27 5.81 18.74
C VAL A 574 14.32 6.70 17.93
N MET A 575 13.03 6.37 17.88
CA MET A 575 12.02 7.19 17.19
C MET A 575 11.96 8.62 17.72
N LEU A 576 11.98 8.80 19.04
CA LEU A 576 11.88 10.11 19.68
C LEU A 576 13.20 10.89 19.66
N LEU A 577 14.32 10.20 19.85
CA LEU A 577 15.66 10.78 19.73
C LEU A 577 15.89 11.42 18.35
N LEU A 578 15.45 10.73 17.28
CA LEU A 578 15.63 11.16 15.89
C LEU A 578 14.41 11.83 15.26
N LYS A 579 13.33 12.05 16.05
CA LYS A 579 12.07 12.66 15.60
C LYS A 579 11.49 12.02 14.32
N LEU A 580 11.43 10.69 14.26
CA LEU A 580 11.01 9.94 13.06
C LEU A 580 9.50 9.99 12.78
N GLY A 581 8.67 10.30 13.79
CA GLY A 581 7.22 10.40 13.69
C GLY A 581 6.45 9.08 13.60
N ASN A 582 7.10 7.95 13.26
CA ASN A 582 6.48 6.62 13.21
C ASN A 582 7.44 5.54 13.70
N ILE A 583 7.02 4.75 14.69
CA ILE A 583 7.86 3.73 15.34
C ILE A 583 8.29 2.63 14.38
N ARG A 584 7.50 2.35 13.33
CA ARG A 584 7.82 1.35 12.30
C ARG A 584 9.10 1.69 11.55
N LEU A 585 9.48 2.97 11.48
CA LEU A 585 10.73 3.39 10.85
C LEU A 585 11.95 2.97 11.68
N ALA A 586 11.81 2.92 13.00
CA ALA A 586 12.81 2.45 13.93
C ALA A 586 12.81 0.91 14.11
N SER A 587 11.85 0.16 13.58
CA SER A 587 11.88 -1.32 13.61
C SER A 587 12.33 -1.89 12.26
N LEU A 588 13.37 -2.73 12.24
CA LEU A 588 13.94 -3.25 10.99
C LEU A 588 12.88 -3.97 10.14
N PHE A 589 12.10 -4.83 10.80
CA PHE A 589 10.94 -5.54 10.25
C PHE A 589 9.77 -5.48 11.23
N HIS A 590 9.08 -4.34 11.26
CA HIS A 590 7.97 -4.09 12.18
C HIS A 590 6.90 -5.20 12.21
N ARG A 591 6.29 -5.36 13.37
CA ARG A 591 5.07 -6.15 13.58
C ARG A 591 4.00 -5.26 14.19
N ASP A 592 2.83 -5.35 13.60
CA ASP A 592 1.61 -4.67 14.03
C ASP A 592 0.40 -5.57 13.76
N PRO A 593 -0.84 -5.19 14.14
CA PRO A 593 -2.01 -6.04 13.96
C PRO A 593 -2.35 -6.41 12.50
N LYS A 594 -1.74 -5.74 11.51
CA LYS A 594 -1.92 -6.04 10.08
C LYS A 594 -0.85 -7.00 9.53
N SER A 595 0.15 -7.32 10.34
CA SER A 595 1.18 -8.29 9.98
C SER A 595 0.60 -9.70 9.88
N PHE A 596 1.08 -10.49 8.91
CA PHE A 596 0.60 -11.86 8.64
C PHE A 596 -0.89 -11.96 8.28
N PRO A 597 -1.34 -11.34 7.17
CA PRO A 597 -2.72 -11.48 6.73
C PRO A 597 -3.07 -12.95 6.52
N ALA A 598 -4.31 -13.32 6.87
CA ALA A 598 -4.81 -14.67 6.71
C ALA A 598 -4.65 -15.11 5.25
N LYS A 599 -3.97 -16.24 5.02
CA LYS A 599 -3.91 -16.85 3.69
C LYS A 599 -5.26 -17.50 3.42
N PRO A 600 -5.95 -17.18 2.31
CA PRO A 600 -7.15 -17.90 1.94
C PRO A 600 -6.82 -19.40 1.75
N PRO A 601 -7.76 -20.31 2.03
CA PRO A 601 -7.55 -21.74 1.81
C PRO A 601 -7.18 -22.02 0.35
N VAL A 602 -6.22 -22.91 0.11
CA VAL A 602 -5.84 -23.34 -1.24
C VAL A 602 -7.00 -24.15 -1.82
N LEU A 603 -7.69 -23.57 -2.79
CA LEU A 603 -8.77 -24.25 -3.50
C LEU A 603 -8.18 -25.08 -4.64
N GLN A 604 -8.72 -26.27 -4.84
CA GLN A 604 -8.38 -27.11 -5.98
C GLN A 604 -8.80 -26.38 -7.28
N LEU A 605 -7.84 -26.17 -8.19
CA LEU A 605 -8.10 -25.57 -9.50
C LEU A 605 -9.04 -26.46 -10.32
N ARG A 606 -9.83 -25.83 -11.20
CA ARG A 606 -10.73 -26.55 -12.11
C ARG A 606 -9.95 -27.25 -13.23
N HIS A 607 -8.91 -26.57 -13.72
CA HIS A 607 -7.97 -27.02 -14.74
C HIS A 607 -6.56 -27.03 -14.15
N SER A 608 -6.18 -28.12 -13.51
CA SER A 608 -4.87 -28.24 -12.83
C SER A 608 -3.68 -28.14 -13.80
N GLU A 609 -3.88 -28.58 -15.03
CA GLU A 609 -2.98 -28.50 -16.18
C GLU A 609 -2.69 -27.06 -16.60
N SER A 610 -3.63 -26.14 -16.35
CA SER A 610 -3.53 -24.71 -16.64
C SER A 610 -3.15 -23.88 -15.40
N SER A 611 -2.33 -24.47 -14.52
CA SER A 611 -1.75 -23.76 -13.38
C SER A 611 -0.76 -22.67 -13.82
N THR A 612 -0.77 -21.54 -13.10
CA THR A 612 0.22 -20.45 -13.28
C THR A 612 1.38 -20.55 -12.28
N ILE A 613 1.24 -21.35 -11.22
CA ILE A 613 2.30 -21.64 -10.24
C ILE A 613 3.30 -22.64 -10.85
N ASP A 614 2.78 -23.72 -11.43
CA ASP A 614 3.57 -24.83 -11.99
C ASP A 614 3.21 -25.06 -13.46
N PRO A 615 3.51 -24.09 -14.36
CA PRO A 615 3.18 -24.25 -15.77
C PRO A 615 3.92 -25.46 -16.36
N THR A 616 3.22 -26.20 -17.22
CA THR A 616 3.68 -27.50 -17.75
C THR A 616 5.06 -27.42 -18.42
N TRP A 617 5.37 -26.34 -19.14
CA TRP A 617 6.67 -26.14 -19.80
C TRP A 617 7.84 -25.86 -18.85
N GLN A 618 7.60 -25.40 -17.60
CA GLN A 618 8.68 -25.23 -16.62
C GLN A 618 9.13 -26.55 -15.99
N LYS A 619 8.33 -27.62 -16.11
CA LYS A 619 8.74 -28.96 -15.65
C LYS A 619 9.82 -29.56 -16.56
N GLU A 620 9.87 -29.14 -17.82
CA GLU A 620 10.81 -29.66 -18.82
C GLU A 620 12.10 -28.83 -18.91
N ASP A 621 12.05 -27.52 -18.66
CA ASP A 621 13.24 -26.65 -18.68
C ASP A 621 13.08 -25.41 -17.78
N ARG A 622 13.76 -25.40 -16.62
CA ARG A 622 13.68 -24.31 -15.63
C ARG A 622 14.38 -23.05 -16.16
N GLY A 623 13.61 -22.12 -16.73
CA GLY A 623 14.10 -20.83 -17.21
C GLY A 623 13.77 -20.53 -18.67
N ARG A 624 13.13 -21.47 -19.37
CA ARG A 624 12.67 -21.26 -20.75
C ARG A 624 11.62 -20.14 -20.83
N ARG A 625 11.85 -19.21 -21.75
CA ARG A 625 10.92 -18.13 -22.10
C ARG A 625 10.06 -18.59 -23.29
N ILE A 626 8.74 -18.47 -23.19
CA ILE A 626 7.84 -18.79 -24.30
C ILE A 626 7.98 -17.73 -25.41
N SER A 627 8.07 -18.19 -26.66
CA SER A 627 8.11 -17.34 -27.86
C SER A 627 6.89 -17.47 -28.77
N ASP A 628 6.07 -18.53 -28.62
CA ASP A 628 4.87 -18.78 -29.43
C ASP A 628 3.60 -18.71 -28.55
N GLU A 629 2.58 -17.99 -29.02
CA GLU A 629 1.30 -17.84 -28.31
C GLU A 629 0.58 -19.18 -28.08
N LYS A 630 0.82 -20.18 -28.93
CA LYS A 630 0.19 -21.51 -28.84
C LYS A 630 0.71 -22.36 -27.66
N GLU A 631 1.82 -21.96 -27.04
CA GLU A 631 2.37 -22.66 -25.87
C GLU A 631 1.70 -22.22 -24.56
N TYR A 632 0.92 -21.14 -24.55
CA TYR A 632 0.26 -20.65 -23.35
C TYR A 632 -1.02 -21.42 -23.00
N GLN A 633 -1.37 -21.43 -21.71
CA GLN A 633 -2.65 -21.97 -21.24
C GLN A 633 -3.82 -21.28 -21.96
N PRO A 634 -4.89 -22.01 -22.32
CA PRO A 634 -6.11 -21.42 -22.87
C PRO A 634 -6.69 -20.34 -21.93
N LEU A 635 -7.13 -19.22 -22.50
CA LEU A 635 -7.63 -18.09 -21.72
C LEU A 635 -8.88 -18.45 -20.91
N VAL A 636 -9.78 -19.25 -21.49
CA VAL A 636 -11.02 -19.70 -20.85
C VAL A 636 -10.76 -20.58 -19.62
N GLU A 637 -9.74 -21.43 -19.66
CA GLU A 637 -9.32 -22.22 -18.50
C GLU A 637 -8.70 -21.35 -17.40
N LEU A 638 -7.95 -20.32 -17.78
CA LEU A 638 -7.45 -19.33 -16.81
C LEU A 638 -8.60 -18.54 -16.15
N ILE A 639 -9.67 -18.21 -16.89
CA ILE A 639 -10.88 -17.58 -16.34
C ILE A 639 -11.55 -18.55 -15.35
N ALA A 640 -11.72 -19.82 -15.71
CA ALA A 640 -12.30 -20.84 -14.84
C ALA A 640 -11.45 -21.14 -13.58
N ASN A 641 -10.13 -20.95 -13.65
CA ASN A 641 -9.21 -21.15 -12.52
C ASN A 641 -9.10 -19.93 -11.60
N TYR A 642 -8.96 -18.72 -12.15
CA TYR A 642 -8.55 -17.52 -11.41
C TYR A 642 -9.50 -16.32 -11.55
N GLY A 643 -10.38 -16.34 -12.54
CA GLY A 643 -11.21 -15.21 -12.94
C GLY A 643 -12.48 -15.01 -12.12
N ASP A 644 -13.01 -13.80 -12.26
CA ASP A 644 -14.30 -13.37 -11.71
C ASP A 644 -15.21 -12.86 -12.85
N ALA A 645 -16.38 -12.31 -12.54
CA ALA A 645 -17.39 -11.90 -13.51
C ALA A 645 -16.87 -11.00 -14.65
N THR A 646 -15.94 -10.10 -14.35
CA THR A 646 -15.33 -9.20 -15.35
C THR A 646 -14.51 -9.98 -16.38
N SER A 647 -13.82 -11.04 -15.95
CA SER A 647 -12.91 -11.83 -16.79
C SER A 647 -13.65 -12.62 -17.87
N THR A 648 -14.92 -12.96 -17.66
CA THR A 648 -15.72 -13.72 -18.64
C THR A 648 -16.00 -12.94 -19.94
N SER A 649 -15.70 -11.64 -19.96
CA SER A 649 -15.81 -10.75 -21.12
C SER A 649 -14.52 -10.67 -21.94
N TRP A 650 -13.38 -11.15 -21.41
CA TRP A 650 -12.06 -10.99 -22.04
C TRP A 650 -11.89 -11.74 -23.37
N THR A 651 -12.86 -12.57 -23.74
CA THR A 651 -12.88 -13.27 -25.03
C THR A 651 -13.49 -12.45 -26.17
N ASP A 652 -14.03 -11.25 -25.87
CA ASP A 652 -14.55 -10.34 -26.89
C ASP A 652 -13.42 -9.63 -27.64
N GLU A 653 -13.63 -9.32 -28.92
CA GLU A 653 -12.58 -8.78 -29.81
C GLU A 653 -11.98 -7.46 -29.35
N ARG A 654 -12.72 -6.68 -28.55
CA ARG A 654 -12.27 -5.39 -28.02
C ARG A 654 -11.13 -5.51 -26.99
N TYR A 655 -10.97 -6.67 -26.35
CA TYR A 655 -9.97 -6.89 -25.31
C TYR A 655 -8.65 -7.38 -25.91
N GLN A 656 -7.56 -6.71 -25.55
CA GLN A 656 -6.21 -7.21 -25.81
C GLN A 656 -5.69 -7.92 -24.58
N ILE A 657 -5.01 -9.05 -24.76
CA ILE A 657 -4.52 -9.88 -23.67
C ILE A 657 -3.01 -9.85 -23.65
N TRP A 658 -2.43 -9.36 -22.57
CA TRP A 658 -1.01 -9.51 -22.29
C TRP A 658 -0.77 -10.81 -21.51
N ARG A 659 0.26 -11.58 -21.90
CA ARG A 659 0.67 -12.82 -21.22
C ARG A 659 2.06 -12.66 -20.60
N ASP A 660 2.21 -13.05 -19.33
CA ASP A 660 3.51 -13.12 -18.67
C ASP A 660 4.33 -14.28 -19.24
N PRO A 661 5.54 -14.02 -19.78
CA PRO A 661 6.29 -15.04 -20.53
C PRO A 661 6.90 -16.15 -19.66
N PHE A 662 6.82 -16.04 -18.33
CA PHE A 662 7.35 -17.04 -17.40
C PHE A 662 6.25 -17.94 -16.84
N THR A 663 5.11 -17.35 -16.47
CA THR A 663 4.02 -18.04 -15.77
C THR A 663 2.82 -18.33 -16.67
N GLY A 664 2.70 -17.61 -17.79
CA GLY A 664 1.52 -17.61 -18.65
C GLY A 664 0.33 -16.84 -18.07
N ALA A 665 0.49 -16.16 -16.93
CA ALA A 665 -0.53 -15.29 -16.34
C ALA A 665 -1.04 -14.25 -17.35
N ALA A 666 -2.33 -13.90 -17.28
CA ALA A 666 -2.95 -12.99 -18.24
C ALA A 666 -3.46 -11.69 -17.61
N VAL A 667 -3.31 -10.57 -18.32
CA VAL A 667 -3.90 -9.27 -17.98
C VAL A 667 -4.58 -8.71 -19.23
N SER A 668 -5.87 -8.39 -19.15
CA SER A 668 -6.56 -7.74 -20.26
C SER A 668 -6.40 -6.22 -20.22
N TYR A 669 -6.41 -5.59 -21.39
CA TYR A 669 -6.48 -4.14 -21.51
C TYR A 669 -7.17 -3.72 -22.81
N VAL A 670 -7.77 -2.53 -22.80
CA VAL A 670 -8.40 -1.89 -23.95
C VAL A 670 -7.71 -0.55 -24.19
N PRO A 671 -7.00 -0.37 -25.31
CA PRO A 671 -6.46 0.94 -25.69
C PRO A 671 -7.58 1.93 -25.98
N SER A 672 -7.59 3.06 -25.25
CA SER A 672 -8.55 4.15 -25.46
C SER A 672 -7.81 5.48 -25.36
N TYR A 673 -7.78 6.22 -26.46
CA TYR A 673 -6.97 7.44 -26.61
C TYR A 673 -5.47 7.21 -26.28
N SER A 674 -4.98 7.83 -25.20
CA SER A 674 -3.61 7.67 -24.67
C SER A 674 -3.56 6.79 -23.42
N TYR A 675 -4.64 6.05 -23.15
CA TYR A 675 -4.81 5.24 -21.95
C TYR A 675 -4.97 3.75 -22.31
N ALA A 676 -4.55 2.90 -21.39
CA ALA A 676 -4.92 1.49 -21.36
C ALA A 676 -5.91 1.32 -20.21
N ILE A 677 -7.17 1.03 -20.54
CA ILE A 677 -8.18 0.65 -19.56
C ILE A 677 -7.97 -0.83 -19.25
N ILE A 678 -7.73 -1.18 -17.99
CA ILE A 678 -7.34 -2.52 -17.56
C ILE A 678 -8.45 -3.06 -16.67
N PRO A 679 -9.36 -3.90 -17.18
CA PRO A 679 -10.55 -4.34 -16.45
C PRO A 679 -10.34 -5.68 -15.75
N GLY A 680 -10.60 -5.70 -14.43
CA GLY A 680 -10.54 -6.91 -13.61
C GLY A 680 -9.14 -7.25 -13.11
N ASP A 681 -9.07 -8.25 -12.24
CA ASP A 681 -7.82 -8.74 -11.66
C ASP A 681 -6.99 -9.55 -12.69
N PRO A 682 -5.65 -9.63 -12.53
CA PRO A 682 -4.84 -10.57 -13.30
C PRO A 682 -5.32 -12.02 -13.14
N LEU A 683 -5.37 -12.77 -14.24
CA LEU A 683 -5.66 -14.21 -14.22
C LEU A 683 -4.41 -15.00 -13.85
N CYS A 684 -4.16 -15.10 -12.55
CA CYS A 684 -3.12 -15.94 -11.95
C CYS A 684 -3.42 -16.20 -10.48
N ASP A 685 -2.62 -17.07 -9.86
CA ASP A 685 -2.68 -17.27 -8.43
C ASP A 685 -2.41 -15.94 -7.68
N PRO A 686 -3.18 -15.60 -6.63
CA PRO A 686 -3.01 -14.34 -5.90
C PRO A 686 -1.60 -14.09 -5.36
N SER A 687 -0.83 -15.14 -5.07
CA SER A 687 0.58 -15.02 -4.65
C SER A 687 1.47 -14.37 -5.73
N GLN A 688 1.03 -14.38 -6.99
CA GLN A 688 1.76 -13.85 -8.14
C GLN A 688 1.38 -12.42 -8.50
N TYR A 689 0.29 -11.85 -7.96
CA TYR A 689 -0.22 -10.51 -8.33
C TYR A 689 0.88 -9.44 -8.34
N ASN A 690 1.74 -9.39 -7.32
CA ASN A 690 2.82 -8.39 -7.25
C ASN A 690 3.77 -8.48 -8.44
N ARG A 691 4.19 -9.70 -8.80
CA ARG A 691 5.10 -9.94 -9.92
C ARG A 691 4.41 -9.62 -11.24
N VAL A 692 3.22 -10.17 -11.46
CA VAL A 692 2.49 -10.06 -12.73
C VAL A 692 2.09 -8.61 -13.02
N ILE A 693 1.55 -7.89 -12.04
CA ILE A 693 1.20 -6.46 -12.17
C ILE A 693 2.46 -5.63 -12.47
N SER A 694 3.55 -5.86 -11.73
CA SER A 694 4.81 -5.13 -11.95
C SER A 694 5.40 -5.42 -13.34
N SER A 695 5.34 -6.66 -13.81
CA SER A 695 5.77 -7.06 -15.16
C SER A 695 4.92 -6.39 -16.24
N PHE A 696 3.58 -6.45 -16.11
CA PHE A 696 2.65 -5.86 -17.05
C PHE A 696 2.83 -4.34 -17.17
N LEU A 697 2.91 -3.62 -16.05
CA LEU A 697 3.09 -2.17 -16.06
C LEU A 697 4.45 -1.75 -16.66
N HIS A 698 5.50 -2.56 -16.43
CA HIS A 698 6.79 -2.33 -17.06
C HIS A 698 6.74 -2.53 -18.57
N TRP A 699 6.09 -3.61 -19.03
CA TRP A 699 5.85 -3.88 -20.43
C TRP A 699 5.02 -2.76 -21.08
N LEU A 700 3.91 -2.35 -20.46
CA LEU A 700 3.03 -1.30 -20.96
C LEU A 700 3.79 0.02 -21.15
N LYS A 701 4.61 0.40 -20.16
CA LYS A 701 5.46 1.60 -20.23
C LYS A 701 6.48 1.53 -21.36
N ARG A 702 7.07 0.36 -21.60
CA ARG A 702 8.14 0.17 -22.58
C ARG A 702 7.61 0.08 -24.01
N GLU A 703 6.57 -0.73 -24.23
CA GLU A 703 6.12 -1.12 -25.57
C GLU A 703 5.01 -0.22 -26.11
N THR A 704 4.07 0.25 -25.28
CA THR A 704 2.84 0.91 -25.77
C THR A 704 2.80 2.42 -25.49
N LYS A 705 3.54 2.90 -24.49
CA LYS A 705 3.48 4.28 -23.96
C LYS A 705 2.07 4.70 -23.48
N LEU A 706 1.15 3.76 -23.31
CA LEU A 706 -0.19 4.03 -22.80
C LEU A 706 -0.15 4.30 -21.29
N LYS A 707 -1.01 5.20 -20.83
CA LYS A 707 -1.20 5.47 -19.40
C LYS A 707 -2.18 4.48 -18.79
N PRO A 708 -1.83 3.74 -17.73
CA PRO A 708 -2.71 2.72 -17.19
C PRO A 708 -3.84 3.34 -16.33
N ILE A 709 -5.06 2.82 -16.50
CA ILE A 709 -6.20 3.01 -15.58
C ILE A 709 -6.76 1.62 -15.32
N TRP A 710 -6.68 1.16 -14.07
CA TRP A 710 -7.22 -0.13 -13.68
C TRP A 710 -8.63 0.04 -13.14
N ILE A 711 -9.57 -0.77 -13.62
CA ILE A 711 -10.98 -0.68 -13.24
C ILE A 711 -11.49 -2.06 -12.85
N LEU A 712 -12.55 -2.11 -12.05
CA LEU A 712 -13.21 -3.35 -11.64
C LEU A 712 -12.27 -4.31 -10.88
N VAL A 713 -11.33 -3.76 -10.10
CA VAL A 713 -10.39 -4.59 -9.34
C VAL A 713 -10.94 -4.93 -7.97
N SER A 714 -10.58 -6.13 -7.50
CA SER A 714 -10.91 -6.57 -6.15
C SER A 714 -10.15 -5.76 -5.09
N PRO A 715 -10.57 -5.83 -3.81
CA PRO A 715 -9.82 -5.25 -2.71
C PRO A 715 -8.35 -5.70 -2.66
N ALA A 716 -8.04 -6.95 -3.03
CA ALA A 716 -6.67 -7.48 -2.97
C ALA A 716 -5.73 -6.83 -4.01
N VAL A 717 -6.23 -6.60 -5.23
CA VAL A 717 -5.47 -5.90 -6.27
C VAL A 717 -5.43 -4.40 -5.99
N GLU A 718 -6.53 -3.82 -5.52
CA GLU A 718 -6.57 -2.41 -5.09
C GLU A 718 -5.55 -2.12 -3.99
N GLU A 719 -5.47 -2.98 -2.97
CA GLU A 719 -4.51 -2.85 -1.87
C GLU A 719 -3.08 -2.91 -2.41
N LEU A 720 -2.81 -3.79 -3.37
CA LEU A 720 -1.49 -3.86 -4.01
C LEU A 720 -1.15 -2.57 -4.77
N LEU A 721 -2.06 -2.08 -5.61
CA LEU A 721 -1.87 -0.85 -6.38
C LEU A 721 -1.72 0.37 -5.46
N GLY A 722 -2.57 0.47 -4.45
CA GLY A 722 -2.56 1.55 -3.47
C GLY A 722 -1.36 1.51 -2.54
N GLU A 723 -1.15 0.41 -1.83
CA GLU A 723 -0.06 0.29 -0.87
C GLU A 723 1.31 0.22 -1.52
N LYS A 724 1.51 -0.67 -2.49
CA LYS A 724 2.85 -0.98 -3.02
C LYS A 724 3.27 -0.07 -4.16
N LEU A 725 2.33 0.43 -4.96
CA LEU A 725 2.63 1.30 -6.10
C LEU A 725 2.23 2.77 -5.87
N GLY A 726 1.57 3.09 -4.74
CA GLY A 726 1.18 4.46 -4.42
C GLY A 726 0.05 5.00 -5.30
N TRP A 727 -0.78 4.13 -5.88
CA TRP A 727 -1.88 4.56 -6.76
C TRP A 727 -3.06 5.12 -5.96
N ARG A 728 -3.81 6.03 -6.57
CA ARG A 728 -5.08 6.52 -6.02
C ARG A 728 -6.19 5.57 -6.43
N SER A 729 -7.17 5.37 -5.56
CA SER A 729 -8.32 4.52 -5.85
C SER A 729 -9.62 5.07 -5.29
N LEU A 730 -10.72 4.67 -5.90
CA LEU A 730 -12.08 4.94 -5.46
C LEU A 730 -12.99 3.77 -5.83
N SER A 731 -14.07 3.58 -5.09
CA SER A 731 -15.12 2.62 -5.43
C SER A 731 -16.43 3.35 -5.68
N CYS A 732 -17.04 3.05 -6.82
CA CYS A 732 -18.39 3.46 -7.21
C CYS A 732 -19.11 2.33 -7.95
N ILE A 733 -18.61 1.11 -7.75
CA ILE A 733 -18.97 -0.13 -8.45
C ILE A 733 -18.82 -1.24 -7.42
N ALA A 734 -19.74 -2.19 -7.40
CA ALA A 734 -19.66 -3.38 -6.59
C ALA A 734 -20.00 -4.62 -7.42
N GLU A 735 -19.34 -5.74 -7.11
CA GLU A 735 -19.71 -7.07 -7.58
C GLU A 735 -20.92 -7.54 -6.76
N GLU A 736 -22.00 -7.96 -7.42
CA GLU A 736 -23.26 -8.27 -6.74
C GLU A 736 -23.39 -9.78 -6.53
N ARG A 737 -22.97 -10.25 -5.36
CA ARG A 737 -22.88 -11.68 -5.03
C ARG A 737 -24.10 -12.22 -4.29
N VAL A 738 -24.45 -13.47 -4.57
CA VAL A 738 -25.51 -14.23 -3.91
C VAL A 738 -24.89 -15.49 -3.31
N ASP A 739 -25.24 -15.79 -2.06
CA ASP A 739 -25.03 -17.11 -1.47
C ASP A 739 -26.23 -18.00 -1.85
N PRO A 740 -26.11 -18.91 -2.83
CA PRO A 740 -27.23 -19.70 -3.32
C PRO A 740 -27.76 -20.70 -2.27
N SER A 741 -27.00 -20.98 -1.20
CA SER A 741 -27.44 -21.86 -0.11
C SER A 741 -28.39 -21.17 0.87
N ARG A 742 -28.36 -19.83 0.94
CA ARG A 742 -29.28 -19.03 1.75
C ARG A 742 -30.53 -18.76 0.92
N ASN A 743 -31.61 -19.48 1.19
CA ASN A 743 -32.88 -19.33 0.48
C ASN A 743 -33.67 -18.06 0.88
N LEU A 744 -33.02 -16.89 0.82
CA LEU A 744 -33.64 -15.58 1.09
C LEU A 744 -34.73 -15.23 0.05
N MET A 745 -34.66 -15.85 -1.13
CA MET A 745 -35.62 -15.68 -2.23
C MET A 745 -37.01 -16.22 -1.90
N ALA A 746 -37.10 -17.32 -1.14
CA ALA A 746 -38.37 -17.90 -0.72
C ALA A 746 -39.13 -17.05 0.32
N SER A 747 -38.44 -16.12 0.99
CA SER A 747 -39.05 -15.19 1.95
C SER A 747 -39.57 -13.89 1.34
N ASP A 748 -39.23 -13.56 0.07
CA ASP A 748 -39.74 -12.36 -0.59
C ASP A 748 -41.14 -12.61 -1.19
N THR A 749 -42.14 -11.99 -0.56
CA THR A 749 -43.56 -12.15 -0.93
C THR A 749 -43.91 -11.66 -2.34
N GLU A 750 -43.13 -10.73 -2.90
CA GLU A 750 -43.34 -10.20 -4.25
C GLU A 750 -42.79 -11.15 -5.30
N VAL A 751 -41.56 -11.64 -5.12
CA VAL A 751 -40.93 -12.62 -6.01
C VAL A 751 -41.77 -13.90 -6.06
N ALA A 752 -42.16 -14.44 -4.90
CA ALA A 752 -42.97 -15.66 -4.81
C ALA A 752 -44.36 -15.53 -5.47
N ARG A 753 -44.96 -14.33 -5.47
CA ARG A 753 -46.23 -14.07 -6.17
C ARG A 753 -46.04 -14.04 -7.69
N LYS A 754 -44.97 -13.43 -8.19
CA LYS A 754 -44.66 -13.38 -9.62
C LYS A 754 -44.34 -14.77 -10.19
N ILE A 755 -43.57 -15.58 -9.45
CA ILE A 755 -43.25 -16.97 -9.83
C ILE A 755 -44.54 -17.79 -10.00
N ARG A 756 -45.46 -17.74 -9.02
CA ARG A 756 -46.77 -18.42 -9.11
C ARG A 756 -47.63 -17.94 -10.27
N HIS A 757 -47.57 -16.65 -10.61
CA HIS A 757 -48.29 -16.13 -11.77
C HIS A 757 -47.75 -16.70 -13.08
N ALA A 758 -46.42 -16.75 -13.25
CA ALA A 758 -45.78 -17.36 -14.42
C ALA A 758 -46.11 -18.86 -14.56
N GLU A 759 -46.14 -19.60 -13.44
CA GLU A 759 -46.59 -21.01 -13.41
C GLU A 759 -48.04 -21.16 -13.90
N ASN A 760 -48.94 -20.31 -13.40
CA ASN A 760 -50.35 -20.33 -13.78
C ASN A 760 -50.57 -19.96 -15.25
N GLU A 761 -49.73 -19.12 -15.84
CA GLU A 761 -49.73 -18.77 -17.27
C GLU A 761 -49.10 -19.88 -18.16
N GLY A 762 -48.61 -20.97 -17.56
CA GLY A 762 -48.13 -22.15 -18.27
C GLY A 762 -46.66 -22.09 -18.69
N VAL A 763 -45.84 -21.24 -18.05
CA VAL A 763 -44.39 -21.19 -18.29
C VAL A 763 -43.74 -22.49 -17.86
N LYS A 764 -42.95 -23.11 -18.76
CA LYS A 764 -42.16 -24.31 -18.47
C LYS A 764 -40.67 -24.00 -18.53
N LEU A 765 -39.92 -24.49 -17.56
CA LEU A 765 -38.46 -24.35 -17.53
C LEU A 765 -37.79 -25.60 -18.10
N VAL A 766 -36.65 -25.41 -18.77
CA VAL A 766 -35.79 -26.49 -19.24
C VAL A 766 -34.35 -26.23 -18.81
N ASP A 767 -33.77 -27.26 -18.21
CA ASP A 767 -32.36 -27.30 -17.80
C ASP A 767 -31.57 -28.06 -18.86
N VAL A 768 -30.52 -27.44 -19.39
CA VAL A 768 -29.55 -28.15 -20.23
C VAL A 768 -28.50 -28.77 -19.31
N PRO A 769 -28.04 -30.02 -19.55
CA PRO A 769 -26.94 -30.58 -18.79
C PRO A 769 -25.70 -29.66 -18.81
N HIS A 770 -24.99 -29.59 -17.69
CA HIS A 770 -23.84 -28.71 -17.55
C HIS A 770 -22.73 -29.06 -18.56
N GLY A 771 -22.22 -28.06 -19.30
CA GLY A 771 -21.19 -28.25 -20.34
C GLY A 771 -21.73 -28.72 -21.70
N GLU A 772 -23.04 -28.90 -21.83
CA GLU A 772 -23.69 -29.26 -23.10
C GLU A 772 -24.37 -28.04 -23.75
N LEU A 773 -24.56 -28.11 -25.06
CA LEU A 773 -25.30 -27.11 -25.82
C LEU A 773 -26.79 -27.49 -25.91
N PRO A 774 -27.71 -26.51 -25.91
CA PRO A 774 -29.09 -26.79 -26.31
C PRO A 774 -29.14 -27.35 -27.74
N PRO A 775 -30.19 -28.12 -28.10
CA PRO A 775 -30.38 -28.60 -29.47
C PRO A 775 -30.39 -27.45 -30.50
N ASP A 776 -29.89 -27.69 -31.71
CA ASP A 776 -29.71 -26.68 -32.78
C ASP A 776 -30.99 -25.87 -33.08
N GLU A 777 -32.14 -26.54 -33.08
CA GLU A 777 -33.44 -25.89 -33.27
C GLU A 777 -33.73 -24.86 -32.17
N ILE A 778 -33.43 -25.22 -30.91
CA ILE A 778 -33.62 -24.35 -29.75
C ILE A 778 -32.61 -23.19 -29.77
N ARG A 779 -31.36 -23.44 -30.14
CA ARG A 779 -30.33 -22.39 -30.28
C ARG A 779 -30.75 -21.35 -31.31
N THR A 780 -31.23 -21.79 -32.48
CA THR A 780 -31.72 -20.91 -33.54
C THR A 780 -32.91 -20.04 -33.06
N LYS A 781 -33.84 -20.63 -32.30
CA LYS A 781 -34.97 -19.90 -31.69
C LYS A 781 -34.48 -18.87 -30.65
N ILE A 782 -33.54 -19.24 -29.79
CA ILE A 782 -32.96 -18.33 -28.80
C ILE A 782 -32.21 -17.19 -29.49
N ASP A 783 -31.37 -17.46 -30.48
CA ASP A 783 -30.62 -16.44 -31.22
C ASP A 783 -31.55 -15.45 -31.90
N LYS A 784 -32.63 -15.93 -32.53
CA LYS A 784 -33.67 -15.06 -33.10
C LYS A 784 -34.28 -14.13 -32.03
N ARG A 785 -34.61 -14.67 -30.86
CA ARG A 785 -35.21 -13.89 -29.76
C ARG A 785 -34.23 -12.90 -29.14
N ILE A 786 -32.94 -13.22 -29.11
CA ILE A 786 -31.87 -12.29 -28.72
C ILE A 786 -31.78 -11.14 -29.72
N GLN A 787 -31.87 -11.40 -31.03
CA GLN A 787 -31.89 -10.35 -32.06
C GLN A 787 -33.15 -9.48 -31.96
N ASP A 788 -34.33 -10.08 -31.77
CA ASP A 788 -35.59 -9.34 -31.55
C ASP A 788 -35.48 -8.45 -30.31
N TRP A 789 -34.87 -8.95 -29.24
CA TRP A 789 -34.61 -8.20 -28.02
C TRP A 789 -33.62 -7.06 -28.27
N LEU A 790 -32.50 -7.30 -28.97
CA LEU A 790 -31.53 -6.28 -29.36
C LEU A 790 -32.19 -5.15 -30.17
N ALA A 791 -33.01 -5.49 -31.16
CA ALA A 791 -33.67 -4.52 -32.05
C ALA A 791 -34.71 -3.63 -31.35
N ASN A 792 -35.35 -4.14 -30.29
CA ASN A 792 -36.41 -3.42 -29.56
C ASN A 792 -35.92 -2.67 -28.31
N ARG A 793 -34.62 -2.72 -28.00
CA ARG A 793 -34.04 -1.99 -26.86
C ARG A 793 -34.09 -0.48 -27.07
N LYS A 794 -34.38 0.27 -25.99
CA LYS A 794 -34.38 1.74 -25.97
C LYS A 794 -33.39 2.27 -24.92
N GLY A 795 -32.50 3.18 -25.33
CA GLY A 795 -31.53 3.89 -24.48
C GLY A 795 -30.09 3.38 -24.59
N THR A 796 -29.11 4.23 -24.23
CA THR A 796 -27.68 3.88 -24.17
C THR A 796 -27.46 2.83 -23.07
N GLN A 797 -26.84 1.70 -23.42
CA GLN A 797 -26.52 0.65 -22.45
C GLN A 797 -25.05 0.73 -22.06
N ILE A 798 -24.78 0.40 -20.79
CA ILE A 798 -23.43 0.17 -20.29
C ILE A 798 -23.27 -1.34 -20.16
N HIS A 799 -22.37 -1.94 -20.93
CA HIS A 799 -22.10 -3.36 -20.84
C HIS A 799 -20.61 -3.70 -20.98
N LEU A 800 -20.22 -4.80 -20.32
CA LEU A 800 -18.84 -5.28 -20.33
C LEU A 800 -18.56 -6.30 -21.44
N SER A 801 -19.60 -6.95 -21.97
CA SER A 801 -19.45 -7.97 -23.00
C SER A 801 -20.57 -7.99 -24.02
N GLU A 802 -20.21 -8.37 -25.23
CA GLU A 802 -21.16 -8.71 -26.29
C GLU A 802 -22.04 -9.91 -25.89
N ILE A 803 -23.21 -10.03 -26.50
CA ILE A 803 -24.10 -11.18 -26.26
C ILE A 803 -23.72 -12.30 -27.22
N ALA A 804 -22.79 -13.14 -26.78
CA ALA A 804 -22.37 -14.36 -27.47
C ALA A 804 -22.61 -15.57 -26.56
N PRO A 805 -23.86 -16.08 -26.47
CA PRO A 805 -24.25 -17.09 -25.48
C PRO A 805 -23.48 -18.39 -25.63
N TRP A 806 -23.14 -18.78 -26.86
CA TRP A 806 -22.52 -20.07 -27.18
C TRP A 806 -20.99 -20.07 -27.12
N ARG A 807 -20.37 -18.90 -26.90
CA ARG A 807 -18.91 -18.81 -26.74
C ARG A 807 -18.53 -19.40 -25.39
N ASP A 808 -17.50 -20.26 -25.41
CA ASP A 808 -17.00 -20.95 -24.22
C ASP A 808 -18.03 -21.89 -23.56
N TYR A 809 -18.76 -22.66 -24.37
CA TYR A 809 -19.90 -23.44 -23.89
C TYR A 809 -19.54 -24.51 -22.84
N GLU A 810 -18.31 -25.03 -22.84
CA GLU A 810 -17.83 -26.02 -21.88
C GLU A 810 -17.85 -25.48 -20.43
N HIS A 811 -17.69 -24.17 -20.28
CA HIS A 811 -17.73 -23.46 -19.00
C HIS A 811 -19.07 -22.73 -18.78
N ARG A 812 -20.13 -23.13 -19.50
CA ARG A 812 -21.46 -22.52 -19.43
C ARG A 812 -22.52 -23.53 -19.00
N TRP A 813 -23.57 -23.02 -18.38
CA TRP A 813 -24.76 -23.79 -18.05
C TRP A 813 -26.01 -23.03 -18.47
N TYR A 814 -26.82 -23.63 -19.34
CA TYR A 814 -27.94 -22.99 -20.00
C TYR A 814 -29.28 -23.40 -19.43
N PHE A 815 -30.18 -22.43 -19.35
CA PHE A 815 -31.56 -22.57 -18.93
C PHE A 815 -32.44 -21.77 -19.88
N TYR A 816 -33.60 -22.28 -20.26
CA TYR A 816 -34.57 -21.51 -21.02
C TYR A 816 -36.00 -21.80 -20.57
N ALA A 817 -36.87 -20.81 -20.73
CA ALA A 817 -38.29 -20.91 -20.42
C ALA A 817 -39.11 -20.87 -21.71
N THR A 818 -40.12 -21.73 -21.81
CA THR A 818 -41.10 -21.71 -22.89
C THR A 818 -42.47 -21.28 -22.39
N ASP A 819 -43.21 -20.49 -23.19
CA ASP A 819 -44.63 -20.22 -22.95
C ASP A 819 -45.51 -21.46 -23.26
N LYS A 820 -46.82 -21.31 -23.08
CA LYS A 820 -47.81 -22.38 -23.35
C LYS A 820 -47.91 -22.75 -24.83
N GLU A 821 -47.50 -21.86 -25.74
CA GLU A 821 -47.38 -22.09 -27.19
C GLU A 821 -46.04 -22.71 -27.62
N GLY A 822 -45.08 -22.85 -26.69
CA GLY A 822 -43.76 -23.43 -26.95
C GLY A 822 -42.72 -22.44 -27.50
N ASN A 823 -42.99 -21.12 -27.48
CA ASN A 823 -42.01 -20.10 -27.84
C ASN A 823 -41.07 -19.82 -26.67
N ILE A 824 -39.84 -19.38 -26.98
CA ILE A 824 -38.87 -19.00 -25.95
C ILE A 824 -39.28 -17.68 -25.29
N ALA A 825 -39.63 -17.77 -24.01
CA ALA A 825 -40.05 -16.66 -23.17
C ALA A 825 -38.88 -16.02 -22.40
N ALA A 826 -37.91 -16.80 -21.94
CA ALA A 826 -36.72 -16.29 -21.28
C ALA A 826 -35.50 -17.23 -21.45
N PHE A 827 -34.31 -16.68 -21.24
CA PHE A 827 -33.04 -17.41 -21.34
C PHE A 827 -32.07 -16.97 -20.23
N VAL A 828 -31.45 -17.94 -19.56
CA VAL A 828 -30.42 -17.71 -18.56
C VAL A 828 -29.19 -18.55 -18.88
N ALA A 829 -28.00 -17.95 -18.77
CA ALA A 829 -26.73 -18.65 -18.88
C ALA A 829 -25.86 -18.35 -17.66
N LEU A 830 -25.39 -19.40 -16.99
CA LEU A 830 -24.38 -19.31 -15.94
C LEU A 830 -23.00 -19.50 -16.55
N ALA A 831 -22.01 -18.72 -16.10
CA ALA A 831 -20.60 -18.86 -16.42
C ALA A 831 -19.86 -19.51 -15.24
N MET A 832 -18.95 -20.42 -15.52
CA MET A 832 -18.01 -20.90 -14.52
C MET A 832 -16.96 -19.83 -14.19
N LEU A 833 -16.72 -19.58 -12.90
CA LEU A 833 -15.66 -18.71 -12.39
C LEU A 833 -14.66 -19.52 -11.57
N ALA A 834 -13.60 -18.87 -11.08
CA ALA A 834 -12.68 -19.45 -10.12
C ALA A 834 -13.42 -20.19 -8.98
N PRO A 835 -12.88 -21.29 -8.43
CA PRO A 835 -13.52 -22.04 -7.35
C PRO A 835 -13.99 -21.17 -6.16
N ARG A 836 -13.25 -20.09 -5.85
CA ARG A 836 -13.62 -19.11 -4.81
C ARG A 836 -14.81 -18.21 -5.15
N HIS A 837 -15.03 -17.92 -6.43
CA HIS A 837 -16.08 -17.02 -6.90
C HIS A 837 -17.34 -17.79 -7.34
N GLY A 838 -17.21 -19.09 -7.63
CA GLY A 838 -18.31 -19.98 -7.97
C GLY A 838 -18.73 -19.83 -9.42
N MET A 839 -19.87 -19.19 -9.68
CA MET A 839 -20.41 -18.95 -11.03
C MET A 839 -20.95 -17.53 -11.21
N GLN A 840 -21.11 -17.07 -12.45
CA GLN A 840 -21.76 -15.79 -12.78
C GLN A 840 -23.10 -16.05 -13.48
N VAL A 841 -24.16 -15.33 -13.12
CA VAL A 841 -25.33 -15.18 -13.99
C VAL A 841 -24.95 -14.21 -15.11
N LYS A 842 -24.38 -14.74 -16.21
CA LYS A 842 -23.81 -13.93 -17.30
C LYS A 842 -24.89 -13.30 -18.16
N TYR A 843 -25.89 -14.10 -18.53
CA TYR A 843 -27.05 -13.65 -19.29
C TYR A 843 -28.32 -14.02 -18.53
N SER A 844 -29.22 -13.05 -18.39
CA SER A 844 -30.58 -13.24 -17.87
C SER A 844 -31.51 -12.37 -18.70
N LEU A 845 -32.09 -12.98 -19.74
CA LEU A 845 -32.84 -12.29 -20.79
C LEU A 845 -34.32 -12.63 -20.69
N ASP A 846 -35.15 -11.61 -20.52
CA ASP A 846 -36.59 -11.67 -20.69
C ASP A 846 -36.95 -11.19 -22.10
N PHE A 847 -37.61 -12.04 -22.88
CA PHE A 847 -37.95 -11.69 -24.25
C PHE A 847 -39.32 -11.00 -24.34
N PRO A 848 -39.57 -10.19 -25.39
CA PRO A 848 -40.85 -9.50 -25.56
C PRO A 848 -42.04 -10.46 -25.50
N ASP A 849 -43.16 -10.06 -24.87
CA ASP A 849 -44.37 -10.87 -24.71
C ASP A 849 -44.27 -12.05 -23.72
N ALA A 850 -43.16 -12.18 -22.99
CA ALA A 850 -43.06 -13.18 -21.92
C ALA A 850 -44.06 -12.90 -20.78
N PRO A 851 -44.71 -13.94 -20.22
CA PRO A 851 -45.57 -13.79 -19.05
C PRO A 851 -44.87 -13.10 -17.88
N ASN A 852 -45.58 -12.24 -17.15
CA ASN A 852 -45.01 -11.52 -16.01
C ASN A 852 -44.57 -12.52 -14.93
N GLY A 853 -43.34 -12.38 -14.44
CA GLY A 853 -42.74 -13.31 -13.48
C GLY A 853 -41.85 -14.40 -14.09
N THR A 854 -41.79 -14.50 -15.42
CA THR A 854 -40.96 -15.52 -16.11
C THR A 854 -39.48 -15.39 -15.76
N ILE A 855 -38.93 -14.17 -15.72
CA ILE A 855 -37.51 -13.96 -15.43
C ILE A 855 -37.17 -14.25 -13.96
N GLU A 856 -38.04 -13.85 -13.03
CA GLU A 856 -37.90 -14.22 -11.62
C GLU A 856 -37.93 -15.73 -11.43
N HIS A 857 -38.82 -16.42 -12.15
CA HIS A 857 -38.96 -17.88 -12.10
C HIS A 857 -37.67 -18.59 -12.57
N ILE A 858 -37.20 -18.29 -13.79
CA ILE A 858 -36.03 -18.98 -14.36
C ILE A 858 -34.71 -18.65 -13.64
N VAL A 859 -34.51 -17.39 -13.22
CA VAL A 859 -33.28 -17.01 -12.49
C VAL A 859 -33.25 -17.67 -11.12
N THR A 860 -34.37 -17.71 -10.41
CA THR A 860 -34.50 -18.39 -9.11
C THR A 860 -34.22 -19.89 -9.27
N HIS A 861 -34.78 -20.52 -10.31
CA HIS A 861 -34.53 -21.93 -10.61
C HIS A 861 -33.05 -22.20 -10.93
N ALA A 862 -32.42 -21.40 -11.79
CA ALA A 862 -31.00 -21.55 -12.13
C ALA A 862 -30.10 -21.44 -10.88
N ILE A 863 -30.39 -20.53 -9.96
CA ILE A 863 -29.66 -20.35 -8.70
C ILE A 863 -29.85 -21.55 -7.77
N GLN A 864 -31.08 -22.06 -7.64
CA GLN A 864 -31.37 -23.26 -6.84
C GLN A 864 -30.72 -24.52 -7.42
N THR A 865 -30.72 -24.67 -8.74
CA THR A 865 -30.09 -25.80 -9.43
C THR A 865 -28.57 -25.73 -9.27
N ALA A 866 -27.95 -24.55 -9.38
CA ALA A 866 -26.54 -24.35 -9.05
C ALA A 866 -26.22 -24.69 -7.59
N SER A 867 -27.07 -24.28 -6.63
CA SER A 867 -26.92 -24.62 -5.21
C SER A 867 -26.92 -26.13 -4.98
N LYS A 868 -27.85 -26.87 -5.61
CA LYS A 868 -27.97 -28.33 -5.48
C LYS A 868 -26.74 -29.07 -6.04
N SER A 869 -26.07 -28.48 -7.02
CA SER A 869 -24.81 -28.98 -7.58
C SER A 869 -23.56 -28.57 -6.79
N GLY A 870 -23.72 -27.95 -5.61
CA GLY A 870 -22.62 -27.61 -4.71
C GLY A 870 -21.95 -26.25 -4.96
N VAL A 871 -22.53 -25.40 -5.81
CA VAL A 871 -22.05 -24.02 -6.00
C VAL A 871 -22.33 -23.21 -4.72
N LYS A 872 -21.29 -22.59 -4.15
CA LYS A 872 -21.37 -21.85 -2.87
C LYS A 872 -21.47 -20.33 -3.02
N SER A 873 -21.27 -19.83 -4.24
CA SER A 873 -21.29 -18.39 -4.55
C SER A 873 -21.72 -18.20 -6.00
N LEU A 874 -22.60 -17.23 -6.23
CA LEU A 874 -23.01 -16.74 -7.54
C LEU A 874 -22.82 -15.23 -7.59
N THR A 875 -22.59 -14.65 -8.77
CA THR A 875 -22.61 -13.19 -8.95
C THR A 875 -23.41 -12.77 -10.18
N PHE A 876 -24.05 -11.61 -10.12
CA PHE A 876 -24.72 -10.97 -11.27
C PHE A 876 -23.80 -10.02 -12.07
N GLY A 877 -22.52 -9.93 -11.72
CA GLY A 877 -21.59 -8.99 -12.33
C GLY A 877 -21.52 -7.65 -11.59
N ALA A 878 -20.56 -6.83 -12.00
CA ALA A 878 -20.39 -5.46 -11.52
C ALA A 878 -21.64 -4.59 -11.77
N GLY A 879 -22.14 -3.97 -10.70
CA GLY A 879 -23.20 -2.96 -10.67
C GLY A 879 -22.69 -1.63 -10.12
N ALA A 880 -23.38 -0.53 -10.44
CA ALA A 880 -23.05 0.79 -9.89
C ALA A 880 -23.62 0.92 -8.46
N THR A 881 -22.81 1.42 -7.53
CA THR A 881 -23.24 1.63 -6.13
C THR A 881 -23.97 2.96 -5.98
N ALA A 882 -24.81 3.09 -4.95
CA ALA A 882 -25.51 4.34 -4.67
C ALA A 882 -24.56 5.48 -4.23
N GLN A 883 -23.40 5.13 -3.68
CA GLN A 883 -22.42 6.07 -3.14
C GLN A 883 -21.03 5.83 -3.74
N LEU A 884 -20.20 6.87 -3.72
CA LEU A 884 -18.78 6.78 -4.03
C LEU A 884 -17.99 6.74 -2.73
N THR A 885 -17.15 5.73 -2.56
CA THR A 885 -16.25 5.59 -1.41
C THR A 885 -14.80 5.83 -1.84
N PRO A 886 -14.05 6.70 -1.13
CA PRO A 886 -12.63 6.89 -1.41
C PRO A 886 -11.82 5.66 -0.97
N GLY A 887 -10.87 5.24 -1.80
CA GLY A 887 -9.89 4.21 -1.48
C GLY A 887 -8.54 4.81 -1.05
N HIS A 888 -7.46 4.07 -1.31
CA HIS A 888 -6.09 4.51 -1.05
C HIS A 888 -5.76 5.88 -1.68
N HIS A 889 -5.02 6.68 -0.90
CA HIS A 889 -4.45 7.98 -1.29
C HIS A 889 -5.45 9.03 -1.82
N MET A 890 -6.73 8.90 -1.45
CA MET A 890 -7.79 9.87 -1.72
C MET A 890 -8.25 10.53 -0.41
N LYS A 891 -7.88 11.80 -0.18
CA LYS A 891 -8.27 12.56 1.03
C LYS A 891 -8.62 14.02 0.70
N GLY A 892 -9.37 14.67 1.60
CA GLY A 892 -9.60 16.12 1.60
C GLY A 892 -10.86 16.61 0.89
N ALA A 893 -11.00 17.94 0.75
CA ALA A 893 -12.21 18.59 0.27
C ALA A 893 -12.62 18.21 -1.17
N LYS A 894 -11.65 17.90 -2.04
CA LYS A 894 -11.89 17.47 -3.43
C LYS A 894 -12.66 16.14 -3.52
N VAL A 895 -12.46 15.24 -2.56
CA VAL A 895 -13.15 13.94 -2.51
C VAL A 895 -14.64 14.13 -2.23
N ARG A 896 -14.99 15.00 -1.27
CA ARG A 896 -16.40 15.29 -0.93
C ARG A 896 -17.18 15.88 -2.11
N MET A 897 -16.53 16.75 -2.89
CA MET A 897 -17.12 17.29 -4.12
C MET A 897 -17.38 16.19 -5.17
N LEU A 898 -16.45 15.26 -5.32
CA LEU A 898 -16.57 14.12 -6.24
C LEU A 898 -17.73 13.19 -5.83
N GLN A 899 -17.87 12.92 -4.52
CA GLN A 899 -18.96 12.12 -3.96
C GLN A 899 -20.33 12.73 -4.27
N HIS A 900 -20.53 14.02 -3.96
CA HIS A 900 -21.79 14.71 -4.27
C HIS A 900 -22.09 14.78 -5.78
N THR A 901 -21.07 14.92 -6.61
CA THR A 901 -21.24 14.94 -8.07
C THR A 901 -21.70 13.57 -8.58
N TYR A 902 -21.08 12.49 -8.08
CA TYR A 902 -21.47 11.13 -8.42
C TYR A 902 -22.89 10.80 -7.95
N GLU A 903 -23.26 11.16 -6.71
CA GLU A 903 -24.61 10.94 -6.17
C GLU A 903 -25.70 11.60 -7.04
N ALA A 904 -25.44 12.83 -7.51
CA ALA A 904 -26.36 13.54 -8.41
C ALA A 904 -26.52 12.81 -9.75
N VAL A 905 -25.42 12.34 -10.34
CA VAL A 905 -25.42 11.57 -11.60
C VAL A 905 -26.10 10.21 -11.41
N ALA A 906 -25.76 9.45 -10.38
CA ALA A 906 -26.35 8.15 -10.10
C ALA A 906 -27.88 8.23 -9.95
N LYS A 907 -28.38 9.26 -9.25
CA LYS A 907 -29.81 9.52 -9.07
C LYS A 907 -30.50 9.95 -10.36
N GLN A 908 -29.87 10.82 -11.16
CA GLN A 908 -30.44 11.33 -12.40
C GLN A 908 -30.52 10.26 -13.50
N PHE A 909 -29.54 9.35 -13.56
CA PHE A 909 -29.47 8.29 -14.58
C PHE A 909 -29.97 6.93 -14.11
N HIS A 910 -30.53 6.87 -12.89
CA HIS A 910 -31.14 5.67 -12.31
C HIS A 910 -30.21 4.44 -12.34
N LEU A 911 -28.91 4.65 -12.08
CA LEU A 911 -27.86 3.64 -12.24
C LEU A 911 -28.03 2.43 -11.28
N THR A 912 -28.81 2.58 -10.20
CA THR A 912 -29.01 1.57 -9.14
C THR A 912 -30.26 0.70 -9.31
N ARG A 913 -31.14 0.96 -10.30
CA ARG A 913 -32.40 0.20 -10.44
C ARG A 913 -32.19 -1.30 -10.71
N LYS A 914 -31.11 -1.68 -11.39
CA LYS A 914 -30.79 -3.10 -11.63
C LYS A 914 -30.33 -3.79 -10.35
N SER A 915 -29.59 -3.08 -9.51
CA SER A 915 -29.12 -3.55 -8.20
C SER A 915 -30.31 -3.83 -7.27
N GLU A 916 -31.35 -2.98 -7.28
CA GLU A 916 -32.58 -3.19 -6.50
C GLU A 916 -33.29 -4.52 -6.82
N PHE A 917 -33.36 -4.92 -8.09
CA PHE A 917 -33.90 -6.22 -8.48
C PHE A 917 -33.06 -7.37 -7.94
N ARG A 918 -31.73 -7.28 -8.06
CA ARG A 918 -30.79 -8.34 -7.65
C ARG A 918 -30.72 -8.47 -6.11
N MET A 919 -30.90 -7.38 -5.36
CA MET A 919 -31.05 -7.44 -3.90
C MET A 919 -32.28 -8.26 -3.48
N LYS A 920 -33.40 -8.18 -4.20
CA LYS A 920 -34.59 -9.05 -3.94
C LYS A 920 -34.27 -10.52 -4.16
N LEU A 921 -33.27 -10.82 -4.98
CA LEU A 921 -32.71 -12.15 -5.20
C LEU A 921 -31.61 -12.51 -4.17
N GLY A 922 -31.47 -11.75 -3.08
CA GLY A 922 -30.49 -12.02 -2.02
C GLY A 922 -29.06 -11.59 -2.37
N ALA A 923 -28.87 -10.73 -3.37
CA ALA A 923 -27.55 -10.20 -3.69
C ALA A 923 -27.06 -9.18 -2.64
N HIS A 924 -25.78 -9.25 -2.31
CA HIS A 924 -25.06 -8.26 -1.51
C HIS A 924 -23.90 -7.69 -2.33
N GLU A 925 -23.50 -6.47 -1.99
CA GLU A 925 -22.45 -5.73 -2.70
C GLU A 925 -21.06 -6.04 -2.13
N GLU A 926 -20.15 -6.51 -2.97
CA GLU A 926 -18.70 -6.53 -2.70
C GLU A 926 -18.01 -5.39 -3.47
N PRO A 927 -17.30 -4.46 -2.81
CA PRO A 927 -16.77 -3.28 -3.49
C PRO A 927 -15.69 -3.63 -4.52
N LEU A 928 -15.81 -3.04 -5.71
CA LEU A 928 -14.79 -3.01 -6.75
C LEU A 928 -14.24 -1.60 -6.90
N TYR A 929 -12.99 -1.50 -7.37
CA TYR A 929 -12.28 -0.22 -7.39
C TYR A 929 -11.83 0.20 -8.78
N ILE A 930 -11.72 1.52 -8.95
CA ILE A 930 -10.99 2.18 -10.02
C ILE A 930 -9.70 2.70 -9.41
N ALA A 931 -8.56 2.25 -9.92
CA ALA A 931 -7.23 2.61 -9.45
C ALA A 931 -6.39 3.24 -10.58
N TYR A 932 -5.65 4.29 -10.27
CA TYR A 932 -4.83 5.01 -11.24
C TYR A 932 -3.58 5.65 -10.61
N PRO A 933 -2.47 5.81 -11.37
CA PRO A 933 -1.27 6.46 -10.87
C PRO A 933 -1.51 7.91 -10.42
N PRO A 934 -0.63 8.49 -9.57
CA PRO A 934 -0.64 9.92 -9.29
C PRO A 934 -0.60 10.73 -10.59
N GLN A 935 -1.50 11.73 -10.72
CA GLN A 935 -1.71 12.54 -11.95
C GLN A 935 -2.26 11.75 -13.17
N GLY A 936 -2.66 10.48 -12.97
CA GLY A 936 -3.15 9.60 -14.03
C GLY A 936 -4.58 9.84 -14.50
N LEU A 937 -5.44 10.44 -13.66
CA LEU A 937 -6.86 10.67 -13.99
C LEU A 937 -7.16 12.16 -14.21
N GLY A 938 -7.01 12.62 -15.45
CA GLY A 938 -7.52 13.91 -15.93
C GLY A 938 -8.85 13.78 -16.67
N SER A 939 -9.40 14.87 -17.22
CA SER A 939 -10.66 14.87 -17.99
C SER A 939 -10.66 13.86 -19.15
N ARG A 940 -9.52 13.70 -19.84
CA ARG A 940 -9.34 12.68 -20.88
C ARG A 940 -9.34 11.24 -20.35
N GLY A 941 -8.86 11.03 -19.11
CA GLY A 941 -8.90 9.72 -18.46
C GLY A 941 -10.32 9.33 -18.10
N ILE A 942 -11.11 10.27 -17.57
CA ILE A 942 -12.56 10.06 -17.33
C ILE A 942 -13.28 9.74 -18.63
N ARG A 943 -13.00 10.48 -19.71
CA ARG A 943 -13.58 10.19 -21.04
C ARG A 943 -13.17 8.81 -21.55
N ALA A 944 -11.93 8.37 -21.32
CA ALA A 944 -11.49 7.04 -21.70
C ALA A 944 -12.24 5.94 -20.95
N ILE A 945 -12.56 6.15 -19.66
CA ILE A 945 -13.41 5.24 -18.87
C ILE A 945 -14.83 5.23 -19.42
N MET A 946 -15.43 6.40 -19.69
CA MET A 946 -16.79 6.47 -20.25
C MET A 946 -16.88 5.76 -21.61
N ASN A 947 -15.94 6.02 -22.52
CA ASN A 947 -15.88 5.35 -23.82
C ASN A 947 -15.71 3.82 -23.72
N PHE A 948 -15.11 3.30 -22.65
CA PHE A 948 -15.00 1.84 -22.46
C PHE A 948 -16.35 1.19 -22.12
N PHE A 949 -17.26 1.98 -21.54
CA PHE A 949 -18.59 1.55 -21.12
C PHE A 949 -19.69 1.96 -22.12
N GLU A 950 -19.39 2.81 -23.10
CA GLU A 950 -20.32 3.22 -24.18
C GLU A 950 -20.25 2.24 -25.37
N ASP A 951 -21.42 1.97 -25.96
CA ASP A 951 -21.60 1.20 -27.20
C ASP A 951 -21.26 2.00 -28.46
#